data_AF-A0A100IN77-F1
#
_entry.id   AF-A0A100IN77-F1
#
_cell.length_a   1.000
_cell.length_b   1.000
_cell.length_c   1.000
_cell.angle_alpha   90.00
_cell.angle_beta   90.00
_cell.angle_gamma   90.00
#
_symmetry.space_group_name_H-M   'P 1'
#
loop_
_entity.id
_entity.type
_entity.pdbx_description
1 polymer ?
#
loop_
_entity_poly.entity_id
_entity_poly.type
_entity_poly.pdbx_seq_one_letter_code
_entity_poly.pdbx_strand_id
1 'polypeptide(L)'
;MADLSYAVLPTLAVGSSDDLICCNLGCSRRVSRNAASRVTCETGWSLDVCCCNESCKDEGQARHDFGCVWLKKYRPVLPQEPDAHDYYMPWIVVLLLAARYLELQGTTPTNLHQQSTYQYFFVSGWKSIQPLRDNRDSRPPSQIQHWSTLAETYLLQAFFLPQTLDLDTLFDLVCAHETSVSEKIFFYTMIIPHQSPGVQRGKQYGPDVFLRITLANHSCAPNVTQQVDDRGRMVVTALGDFDTDKECCTSEENQELFTFTYYQVSSTRSTIAQILNHIDSQRTAAQYLSHFTTPQSPTQQPFAVIKVGGAILDTHLHTLASSLAFFSRMGLYPVIVHGAGPQLNKILEDAGVEPHFEEGIRVTDGKTLALARRLFLDENLKLVQALEEIGVEARPITAGVFQAEHLDQERYGLVGQITKVETAPIVSAMRASCLPILTSMAETRDGQVLNVNADLAASELARALKPKKVVYLAEKGGLMHGVTGKRIERINLSEEFEDLMAQEWVKYGTKLKIRAVEELLRGLPGTSSVSIVHPVHLQREVFAASGAGTLIERGTKIYSTTSAEYRDEERLVHALARQGAGDDEVRFCVNEMRRNRPLKMYFSDPSSLSPLAVVAFASGGAPHLITFPSGIMGAGAVADDMFARITKDFPQLVWNVRDDDDRLEWFSARATGRFQHGGWVMLWYGLNQQEARQLILGFQDGYQSDGVGLETAEVQGLAAQA
;
A
#
# COMPACT_ATOMS: atom_id res chain seq x y z
N MET A 1 -9.94 -25.08 -27.72
CA MET A 1 -11.00 -24.03 -27.67
C MET A 1 -10.30 -22.69 -27.61
N ALA A 2 -10.79 -21.68 -28.34
CA ALA A 2 -10.19 -20.35 -28.35
C ALA A 2 -11.26 -19.29 -28.09
N ASP A 3 -10.89 -18.25 -27.35
CA ASP A 3 -11.76 -17.11 -27.08
C ASP A 3 -12.06 -16.31 -28.37
N LEU A 4 -13.10 -15.47 -28.34
CA LEU A 4 -13.39 -14.54 -29.42
C LEU A 4 -12.28 -13.49 -29.51
N SER A 5 -11.90 -13.12 -30.73
CA SER A 5 -10.93 -12.06 -30.92
C SER A 5 -11.50 -10.73 -30.49
N TYR A 6 -10.72 -9.97 -29.72
CA TYR A 6 -11.13 -8.65 -29.24
C TYR A 6 -11.05 -7.58 -30.35
N ALA A 7 -10.19 -7.78 -31.35
CA ALA A 7 -10.14 -7.01 -32.59
C ALA A 7 -9.61 -7.83 -33.78
N VAL A 8 -9.94 -7.39 -35.00
CA VAL A 8 -9.51 -7.97 -36.28
C VAL A 8 -8.99 -6.83 -37.14
N LEU A 9 -7.85 -7.02 -37.80
CA LEU A 9 -7.21 -5.98 -38.61
C LEU A 9 -7.38 -6.25 -40.11
N PRO A 10 -7.52 -5.18 -40.91
CA PRO A 10 -7.40 -5.26 -42.36
C PRO A 10 -5.94 -5.06 -42.80
N THR A 11 -5.32 -6.05 -43.45
CA THR A 11 -3.99 -5.87 -44.06
C THR A 11 -4.05 -5.02 -45.33
N LEU A 12 -3.09 -4.09 -45.44
CA LEU A 12 -2.83 -3.24 -46.61
C LEU A 12 -1.61 -3.79 -47.36
N ALA A 13 -1.71 -4.99 -47.95
CA ALA A 13 -0.79 -5.35 -49.04
C ALA A 13 -1.45 -5.04 -50.37
N VAL A 14 -0.98 -3.98 -51.03
CA VAL A 14 -1.31 -3.72 -52.43
C VAL A 14 -0.79 -4.91 -53.26
N GLY A 15 -1.71 -5.65 -53.88
CA GLY A 15 -1.38 -6.67 -54.90
C GLY A 15 -1.42 -8.14 -54.47
N SER A 16 -1.79 -8.49 -53.22
CA SER A 16 -2.02 -9.90 -52.87
C SER A 16 -3.45 -10.34 -53.22
N SER A 17 -3.59 -11.50 -53.85
CA SER A 17 -4.87 -12.06 -54.36
C SER A 17 -5.72 -12.75 -53.27
N ASP A 18 -5.53 -12.42 -51.99
CA ASP A 18 -6.08 -13.22 -50.89
C ASP A 18 -7.47 -12.74 -50.41
N ASP A 19 -8.29 -13.73 -50.03
CA ASP A 19 -9.60 -13.53 -49.41
C ASP A 19 -9.46 -12.80 -48.06
N LEU A 20 -10.36 -11.85 -47.80
CA LEU A 20 -10.45 -11.08 -46.55
C LEU A 20 -11.17 -11.88 -45.45
N ILE A 21 -10.99 -11.52 -44.18
CA ILE A 21 -11.76 -12.09 -43.07
C ILE A 21 -12.96 -11.19 -42.77
N CYS A 22 -14.11 -11.80 -42.47
CA CYS A 22 -15.32 -11.09 -42.05
C CYS A 22 -15.03 -10.17 -40.84
N CYS A 23 -15.52 -8.93 -40.89
CA CYS A 23 -15.33 -7.93 -39.85
C CYS A 23 -16.05 -8.21 -38.51
N ASN A 24 -17.03 -9.10 -38.53
CA ASN A 24 -17.75 -9.51 -37.33
C ASN A 24 -16.88 -10.48 -36.50
N LEU A 25 -16.63 -10.14 -35.23
CA LEU A 25 -15.75 -10.91 -34.32
C LEU A 25 -16.22 -12.35 -34.09
N GLY A 26 -17.53 -12.59 -34.16
CA GLY A 26 -18.13 -13.92 -34.07
C GLY A 26 -18.02 -14.73 -35.36
N CYS A 27 -17.55 -14.13 -36.45
CA CYS A 27 -17.48 -14.73 -37.77
C CYS A 27 -16.04 -14.86 -38.25
N SER A 28 -15.63 -16.08 -38.62
CA SER A 28 -14.29 -16.34 -39.18
C SER A 28 -14.34 -16.71 -40.66
N ARG A 29 -15.44 -16.39 -41.36
CA ARG A 29 -15.58 -16.71 -42.79
C ARG A 29 -14.64 -15.83 -43.62
N ARG A 30 -14.02 -16.47 -44.61
CA ARG A 30 -13.25 -15.79 -45.65
C ARG A 30 -14.20 -15.21 -46.69
N VAL A 31 -13.90 -14.00 -47.13
CA VAL A 31 -14.69 -13.21 -48.07
C VAL A 31 -13.77 -12.85 -49.22
N SER A 32 -14.00 -13.45 -50.38
CA SER A 32 -13.20 -13.11 -51.54
C SER A 32 -13.40 -11.63 -51.91
N ARG A 33 -12.31 -10.95 -52.27
CA ARG A 33 -12.34 -9.51 -52.62
C ARG A 33 -13.34 -9.20 -53.73
N ASN A 34 -13.64 -10.17 -54.60
CA ASN A 34 -14.55 -10.05 -55.75
C ASN A 34 -15.90 -10.76 -55.56
N ALA A 35 -16.23 -11.26 -54.36
CA ALA A 35 -17.47 -12.00 -54.12
C ALA A 35 -18.70 -11.07 -54.15
N ALA A 36 -19.75 -11.47 -54.89
CA ALA A 36 -21.01 -10.73 -54.97
C ALA A 36 -21.79 -10.67 -53.64
N SER A 37 -21.53 -11.60 -52.72
CA SER A 37 -22.14 -11.64 -51.39
C SER A 37 -21.43 -10.75 -50.36
N ARG A 38 -20.31 -10.12 -50.73
CA ARG A 38 -19.54 -9.24 -49.85
C ARG A 38 -20.34 -7.98 -49.57
N VAL A 39 -20.52 -7.67 -48.29
CA VAL A 39 -21.12 -6.40 -47.88
C VAL A 39 -20.03 -5.47 -47.35
N THR A 40 -19.94 -4.29 -47.94
CA THR A 40 -19.01 -3.22 -47.58
C THR A 40 -19.75 -2.01 -47.02
N CYS A 41 -19.02 -1.13 -46.34
CA CYS A 41 -19.58 0.12 -45.84
C CYS A 41 -20.03 1.06 -46.98
N GLU A 42 -21.20 1.68 -46.83
CA GLU A 42 -21.79 2.64 -47.79
C GLU A 42 -20.98 3.93 -47.96
N THR A 43 -20.16 4.30 -46.97
CA THR A 43 -19.34 5.51 -47.01
C THR A 43 -18.00 5.35 -47.76
N GLY A 44 -17.74 4.19 -48.36
CA GLY A 44 -16.59 3.95 -49.26
C GLY A 44 -15.24 3.85 -48.55
N TRP A 45 -15.24 3.37 -47.32
CA TRP A 45 -14.25 3.74 -46.31
C TRP A 45 -12.98 2.89 -46.21
N SER A 46 -12.95 1.71 -46.81
CA SER A 46 -11.77 0.88 -47.09
C SER A 46 -12.24 -0.37 -47.86
N LEU A 47 -11.51 -0.85 -48.87
CA LEU A 47 -11.86 -2.09 -49.58
C LEU A 47 -11.60 -3.36 -48.73
N ASP A 48 -10.90 -3.20 -47.60
CA ASP A 48 -10.34 -4.28 -46.80
C ASP A 48 -11.12 -4.56 -45.49
N VAL A 49 -12.14 -3.75 -45.16
CA VAL A 49 -13.07 -4.03 -44.05
C VAL A 49 -14.42 -4.42 -44.64
N CYS A 50 -14.77 -5.70 -44.57
CA CYS A 50 -16.00 -6.21 -45.13
C CYS A 50 -16.60 -7.32 -44.29
N CYS A 51 -17.91 -7.48 -44.37
CA CYS A 51 -18.62 -8.56 -43.71
C CYS A 51 -19.18 -9.53 -44.78
N CYS A 52 -19.27 -10.81 -44.43
CA CYS A 52 -19.53 -11.87 -45.42
C CYS A 52 -20.97 -11.91 -45.96
N ASN A 53 -21.90 -11.23 -45.29
CA ASN A 53 -23.30 -11.03 -45.65
C ASN A 53 -23.91 -9.90 -44.78
N GLU A 54 -25.16 -9.49 -45.06
CA GLU A 54 -25.84 -8.40 -44.33
C GLU A 54 -26.06 -8.75 -42.85
N SER A 55 -26.40 -9.99 -42.51
CA SER A 55 -26.57 -10.41 -41.10
C SER A 55 -25.30 -10.20 -40.27
N CYS A 56 -24.12 -10.53 -40.80
CA CYS A 56 -22.87 -10.27 -40.10
C CYS A 56 -22.55 -8.77 -40.00
N LYS A 57 -22.98 -7.95 -40.97
CA LYS A 57 -22.84 -6.49 -40.93
C LYS A 57 -23.76 -5.91 -39.85
N ASP A 58 -25.03 -6.30 -39.80
CA ASP A 58 -26.02 -5.84 -38.81
C ASP A 58 -25.57 -6.17 -37.37
N GLU A 59 -25.10 -7.39 -37.13
CA GLU A 59 -24.56 -7.80 -35.83
C GLU A 59 -23.31 -7.01 -35.41
N GLY A 60 -22.49 -6.59 -36.38
CA GLY A 60 -21.27 -5.82 -36.15
C GLY A 60 -21.45 -4.29 -36.23
N GLN A 61 -22.66 -3.81 -36.55
CA GLN A 61 -22.89 -2.45 -37.04
C GLN A 61 -22.51 -1.37 -36.02
N ALA A 62 -22.85 -1.53 -34.74
CA ALA A 62 -22.54 -0.53 -33.71
C ALA A 62 -21.02 -0.36 -33.49
N ARG A 63 -20.26 -1.46 -33.57
CA ARG A 63 -18.80 -1.44 -33.49
C ARG A 63 -18.18 -0.86 -34.75
N HIS A 64 -18.72 -1.27 -35.89
CA HIS A 64 -18.36 -0.75 -37.18
C HIS A 64 -18.56 0.76 -37.22
N ASP A 65 -19.71 1.31 -36.81
CA ASP A 65 -20.01 2.74 -36.84
C ASP A 65 -19.06 3.57 -35.98
N PHE A 66 -18.68 3.05 -34.80
CA PHE A 66 -17.69 3.69 -33.93
C PHE A 66 -16.33 3.83 -34.64
N GLY A 67 -15.81 2.73 -35.19
CA GLY A 67 -14.58 2.76 -36.00
C GLY A 67 -14.76 3.58 -37.28
N CYS A 68 -15.95 3.51 -37.89
CA CYS A 68 -16.41 4.12 -39.14
C CYS A 68 -16.76 5.61 -39.02
N VAL A 69 -16.50 6.25 -37.89
CA VAL A 69 -16.49 7.71 -37.77
C VAL A 69 -15.05 8.23 -37.66
N TRP A 70 -14.18 7.48 -36.99
CA TRP A 70 -12.78 7.82 -36.75
C TRP A 70 -11.91 7.88 -38.03
N LEU A 71 -11.82 6.82 -38.85
CA LEU A 71 -11.02 6.88 -40.10
C LEU A 71 -11.49 7.94 -41.13
N LYS A 72 -12.75 8.43 -41.18
CA LYS A 72 -13.23 9.43 -42.19
C LYS A 72 -12.48 10.71 -41.98
N LYS A 73 -12.28 11.01 -40.71
CA LYS A 73 -11.66 12.23 -40.23
C LYS A 73 -10.14 12.16 -40.40
N TYR A 74 -9.52 11.03 -40.08
CA TYR A 74 -8.06 10.94 -39.98
C TYR A 74 -7.37 10.21 -41.16
N ARG A 75 -8.05 9.35 -41.92
CA ARG A 75 -7.48 8.63 -43.09
C ARG A 75 -6.82 9.54 -44.13
N PRO A 76 -7.39 10.71 -44.52
CA PRO A 76 -6.77 11.57 -45.52
C PRO A 76 -5.46 12.23 -45.05
N VAL A 77 -5.21 12.25 -43.74
CA VAL A 77 -4.11 12.98 -43.09
C VAL A 77 -3.03 12.04 -42.54
N LEU A 78 -3.27 10.72 -42.59
CA LEU A 78 -2.33 9.70 -42.12
C LEU A 78 -1.31 9.34 -43.22
N PRO A 79 -0.01 9.17 -42.89
CA PRO A 79 1.03 8.79 -43.85
C PRO A 79 0.72 7.44 -44.54
N GLN A 80 0.95 7.33 -45.85
CA GLN A 80 0.51 6.18 -46.68
C GLN A 80 1.67 5.25 -47.16
N GLU A 81 2.87 5.27 -46.55
CA GLU A 81 4.00 4.43 -47.00
C GLU A 81 4.91 3.92 -45.83
N PRO A 82 5.81 2.95 -46.05
CA PRO A 82 5.77 1.64 -45.40
C PRO A 82 6.70 1.49 -44.17
N ASP A 83 6.21 1.92 -43.01
CA ASP A 83 6.50 1.28 -41.71
C ASP A 83 5.21 1.36 -40.91
N ALA A 84 4.23 0.56 -41.34
CA ALA A 84 2.80 0.68 -41.04
C ALA A 84 2.39 0.57 -39.54
N HIS A 85 3.35 0.54 -38.63
CA HIS A 85 3.18 0.48 -37.19
C HIS A 85 2.41 1.69 -36.62
N ASP A 86 2.77 2.90 -37.04
CA ASP A 86 2.12 4.14 -36.58
C ASP A 86 0.66 4.29 -37.08
N TYR A 87 0.26 3.55 -38.13
CA TYR A 87 -1.12 3.48 -38.60
C TYR A 87 -1.93 2.42 -37.82
N TYR A 88 -1.39 1.21 -37.66
CA TYR A 88 -2.10 0.12 -37.02
C TYR A 88 -2.32 0.36 -35.53
N MET A 89 -1.36 0.97 -34.84
CA MET A 89 -1.41 1.14 -33.40
C MET A 89 -2.59 2.00 -32.91
N PRO A 90 -2.80 3.25 -33.40
CA PRO A 90 -3.97 4.03 -33.02
C PRO A 90 -5.28 3.36 -33.42
N TRP A 91 -5.31 2.67 -34.57
CA TRP A 91 -6.50 1.98 -35.05
C TRP A 91 -6.89 0.79 -34.15
N ILE A 92 -5.91 0.01 -33.70
CA ILE A 92 -6.12 -1.09 -32.74
C ILE A 92 -6.73 -0.54 -31.45
N VAL A 93 -6.17 0.54 -30.91
CA VAL A 93 -6.67 1.14 -29.68
C VAL A 93 -8.13 1.62 -29.85
N VAL A 94 -8.47 2.22 -30.99
CA VAL A 94 -9.87 2.58 -31.30
C VAL A 94 -10.79 1.37 -31.32
N LEU A 95 -10.36 0.24 -31.91
CA LEU A 95 -11.15 -0.99 -31.96
C LEU A 95 -11.31 -1.67 -30.58
N LEU A 96 -10.29 -1.59 -29.72
CA LEU A 96 -10.35 -2.05 -28.32
C LEU A 96 -11.35 -1.20 -27.52
N LEU A 97 -11.31 0.12 -27.69
CA LEU A 97 -12.21 1.05 -27.03
C LEU A 97 -13.65 0.90 -27.53
N ALA A 98 -13.85 0.65 -28.82
CA ALA A 98 -15.16 0.35 -29.39
C ALA A 98 -15.77 -0.92 -28.76
N ALA A 99 -14.98 -1.99 -28.62
CA ALA A 99 -15.42 -3.22 -27.97
C ALA A 99 -15.76 -2.99 -26.49
N ARG A 100 -14.92 -2.22 -25.77
CA ARG A 100 -15.17 -1.86 -24.38
C ARG A 100 -16.43 -0.99 -24.21
N TYR A 101 -16.63 -0.02 -25.09
CA TYR A 101 -17.82 0.82 -25.07
C TYR A 101 -19.09 -0.04 -25.21
N LEU A 102 -19.10 -0.99 -26.14
CA LEU A 102 -20.24 -1.88 -26.35
C LEU A 102 -20.46 -2.86 -25.19
N GLU A 103 -19.39 -3.35 -24.56
CA GLU A 103 -19.48 -4.13 -23.32
C GLU A 103 -20.15 -3.34 -22.19
N LEU A 104 -19.79 -2.06 -22.02
CA LEU A 104 -20.38 -1.19 -20.99
C LEU A 104 -21.86 -0.91 -21.26
N GLN A 105 -22.28 -0.91 -22.53
CA GLN A 105 -23.69 -0.80 -22.93
C GLN A 105 -24.44 -2.14 -22.85
N GLY A 106 -23.77 -3.25 -22.51
CA GLY A 106 -24.38 -4.58 -22.40
C GLY A 106 -24.72 -5.22 -23.75
N THR A 107 -24.07 -4.81 -24.83
CA THR A 107 -24.39 -5.19 -26.23
C THR A 107 -23.35 -6.12 -26.87
N THR A 108 -22.51 -6.77 -26.07
CA THR A 108 -21.40 -7.62 -26.56
C THR A 108 -21.91 -8.86 -27.31
N PRO A 109 -21.30 -9.26 -28.44
CA PRO A 109 -21.73 -10.44 -29.18
C PRO A 109 -21.60 -11.71 -28.34
N THR A 110 -22.70 -12.45 -28.17
CA THR A 110 -22.72 -13.74 -27.47
C THR A 110 -22.23 -14.85 -28.40
N ASN A 111 -21.18 -15.58 -28.01
CA ASN A 111 -20.70 -16.70 -28.80
C ASN A 111 -21.66 -17.90 -28.67
N LEU A 112 -22.32 -18.30 -29.76
CA LEU A 112 -23.19 -19.50 -29.81
C LEU A 112 -22.44 -20.80 -29.45
N HIS A 113 -21.10 -20.81 -29.47
CA HIS A 113 -20.28 -21.99 -29.13
C HIS A 113 -19.71 -22.00 -27.70
N GLN A 114 -20.00 -21.01 -26.85
CA GLN A 114 -19.50 -20.96 -25.45
C GLN A 114 -20.41 -21.65 -24.42
N GLN A 115 -21.46 -22.36 -24.83
CA GLN A 115 -22.42 -22.96 -23.90
C GLN A 115 -21.97 -24.25 -23.18
N SER A 116 -20.67 -24.59 -23.13
CA SER A 116 -20.26 -25.78 -22.36
C SER A 116 -18.90 -25.69 -21.64
N THR A 117 -19.01 -25.92 -20.32
CA THR A 117 -18.07 -26.57 -19.37
C THR A 117 -16.83 -25.89 -18.79
N TYR A 118 -16.34 -24.73 -19.25
CA TYR A 118 -15.06 -24.18 -18.70
C TYR A 118 -15.08 -22.70 -18.29
N GLN A 119 -16.26 -22.08 -18.17
CA GLN A 119 -16.40 -20.66 -17.85
C GLN A 119 -15.82 -20.23 -16.49
N TYR A 120 -15.63 -21.18 -15.56
CA TYR A 120 -15.08 -20.92 -14.23
C TYR A 120 -13.55 -20.79 -14.19
N PHE A 121 -12.84 -21.31 -15.20
CA PHE A 121 -11.37 -21.37 -15.17
C PHE A 121 -10.68 -20.26 -15.98
N PHE A 122 -11.40 -19.56 -16.87
CA PHE A 122 -10.80 -18.62 -17.81
C PHE A 122 -11.47 -17.25 -17.75
N VAL A 123 -10.65 -16.20 -17.62
CA VAL A 123 -11.09 -14.80 -17.66
C VAL A 123 -11.23 -14.35 -19.11
N SER A 124 -12.37 -13.73 -19.46
CA SER A 124 -12.68 -13.22 -20.82
C SER A 124 -13.08 -11.73 -20.81
N GLY A 125 -13.14 -11.11 -21.99
CA GLY A 125 -13.55 -9.71 -22.17
C GLY A 125 -12.56 -8.69 -21.61
N TRP A 126 -12.99 -7.46 -21.29
CA TRP A 126 -12.08 -6.43 -20.74
C TRP A 126 -11.28 -6.86 -19.51
N LYS A 127 -11.83 -7.79 -18.71
CA LYS A 127 -11.13 -8.34 -17.54
C LYS A 127 -9.86 -9.12 -17.88
N SER A 128 -9.73 -9.68 -19.09
CA SER A 128 -8.50 -10.34 -19.53
C SER A 128 -7.47 -9.37 -20.12
N ILE A 129 -7.89 -8.16 -20.50
CA ILE A 129 -7.00 -7.09 -20.99
C ILE A 129 -6.33 -6.34 -19.84
N GLN A 130 -7.08 -6.08 -18.75
CA GLN A 130 -6.61 -5.27 -17.63
C GLN A 130 -5.30 -5.75 -16.96
N PRO A 131 -5.03 -7.06 -16.80
CA PRO A 131 -3.77 -7.56 -16.25
C PRO A 131 -2.56 -7.40 -17.17
N LEU A 132 -2.77 -7.15 -18.46
CA LEU A 132 -1.71 -6.97 -19.46
C LEU A 132 -1.19 -5.53 -19.52
N ARG A 133 -1.67 -4.65 -18.64
CA ARG A 133 -1.18 -3.26 -18.48
C ARG A 133 0.28 -3.30 -18.03
N ASP A 134 1.18 -2.85 -18.90
CA ASP A 134 2.60 -2.75 -18.61
C ASP A 134 2.96 -1.38 -18.01
N ASN A 135 4.13 -1.31 -17.39
CA ASN A 135 4.59 -0.13 -16.65
C ASN A 135 5.24 0.90 -17.59
N ARG A 136 4.54 2.02 -17.80
CA ARG A 136 4.96 3.20 -18.58
C ARG A 136 6.41 3.64 -18.31
N ASP A 137 6.87 3.48 -17.08
CA ASP A 137 8.20 3.93 -16.62
C ASP A 137 9.37 3.06 -17.12
N SER A 138 9.08 1.91 -17.74
CA SER A 138 10.10 1.04 -18.35
C SER A 138 10.52 1.47 -19.75
N ARG A 139 9.82 2.45 -20.35
CA ARG A 139 9.98 2.81 -21.76
C ARG A 139 10.94 4.01 -21.96
N PRO A 140 11.71 4.04 -23.06
CA PRO A 140 12.53 5.18 -23.39
C PRO A 140 11.68 6.47 -23.52
N PRO A 141 12.13 7.60 -22.95
CA PRO A 141 11.38 8.87 -22.99
C PRO A 141 10.98 9.31 -24.40
N SER A 142 11.80 9.03 -25.42
CA SER A 142 11.50 9.35 -26.83
C SER A 142 10.32 8.56 -27.38
N GLN A 143 10.18 7.30 -26.97
CA GLN A 143 9.08 6.44 -27.38
C GLN A 143 7.79 6.87 -26.66
N ILE A 144 7.88 7.23 -25.39
CA ILE A 144 6.76 7.81 -24.62
C ILE A 144 6.27 9.09 -25.31
N GLN A 145 7.18 10.00 -25.66
CA GLN A 145 6.83 11.27 -26.29
C GLN A 145 6.21 11.10 -27.69
N HIS A 146 6.71 10.17 -28.50
CA HIS A 146 6.13 9.83 -29.81
C HIS A 146 4.68 9.32 -29.66
N TRP A 147 4.45 8.38 -28.75
CA TRP A 147 3.12 7.82 -28.53
C TRP A 147 2.14 8.81 -27.90
N SER A 148 2.59 9.66 -26.97
CA SER A 148 1.78 10.76 -26.43
C SER A 148 1.31 11.69 -27.54
N THR A 149 2.21 12.04 -28.47
CA THR A 149 1.87 12.90 -29.63
C THR A 149 0.83 12.25 -30.54
N LEU A 150 0.96 10.95 -30.83
CA LEU A 150 -0.01 10.21 -31.65
C LEU A 150 -1.39 10.09 -30.96
N ALA A 151 -1.41 9.81 -29.65
CA ALA A 151 -2.65 9.71 -28.88
C ALA A 151 -3.37 11.06 -28.76
N GLU A 152 -2.65 12.15 -28.51
CA GLU A 152 -3.23 13.50 -28.48
C GLU A 152 -3.78 13.91 -29.85
N THR A 153 -3.02 13.64 -30.92
CA THR A 153 -3.36 14.07 -32.28
C THR A 153 -4.56 13.30 -32.84
N TYR A 154 -4.60 11.98 -32.64
CA TYR A 154 -5.56 11.12 -33.33
C TYR A 154 -6.64 10.52 -32.43
N LEU A 155 -6.44 10.41 -31.11
CA LEU A 155 -7.41 9.79 -30.20
C LEU A 155 -8.19 10.83 -29.39
N LEU A 156 -7.52 11.76 -28.70
CA LEU A 156 -8.19 12.71 -27.79
C LEU A 156 -9.02 13.79 -28.49
N GLN A 157 -8.62 14.24 -29.69
CA GLN A 157 -9.38 15.24 -30.46
C GLN A 157 -10.59 14.64 -31.21
N ALA A 158 -10.89 13.35 -31.00
CA ALA A 158 -12.06 12.68 -31.56
C ALA A 158 -13.28 12.82 -30.62
N PHE A 159 -14.34 13.46 -31.09
CA PHE A 159 -15.55 13.86 -30.34
C PHE A 159 -16.42 12.71 -29.76
N PHE A 160 -15.96 11.46 -29.83
CA PHE A 160 -16.76 10.25 -29.57
C PHE A 160 -16.22 9.36 -28.45
N LEU A 161 -15.11 9.74 -27.81
CA LEU A 161 -14.62 9.03 -26.62
C LEU A 161 -15.52 9.34 -25.41
N PRO A 162 -15.77 8.36 -24.51
CA PRO A 162 -16.48 8.60 -23.26
C PRO A 162 -15.80 9.74 -22.48
N GLN A 163 -16.58 10.67 -21.91
CA GLN A 163 -16.05 11.82 -21.14
C GLN A 163 -15.16 11.43 -19.93
N THR A 164 -15.07 10.14 -19.61
CA THR A 164 -14.32 9.55 -18.50
C THR A 164 -12.98 8.93 -18.89
N LEU A 165 -12.58 8.97 -20.17
CA LEU A 165 -11.31 8.39 -20.61
C LEU A 165 -10.21 9.47 -20.68
N ASP A 166 -9.26 9.43 -19.75
CA ASP A 166 -8.12 10.37 -19.72
C ASP A 166 -6.94 9.91 -20.58
N LEU A 167 -6.01 10.84 -20.86
CA LEU A 167 -4.83 10.62 -21.71
C LEU A 167 -3.94 9.50 -21.14
N ASP A 168 -3.84 9.41 -19.82
CA ASP A 168 -2.99 8.44 -19.13
C ASP A 168 -3.55 7.01 -19.30
N THR A 169 -4.86 6.82 -19.20
CA THR A 169 -5.51 5.53 -19.44
C THR A 169 -5.34 5.07 -20.90
N LEU A 170 -5.44 5.99 -21.85
CA LEU A 170 -5.19 5.71 -23.27
C LEU A 170 -3.73 5.31 -23.52
N PHE A 171 -2.80 6.01 -22.88
CA PHE A 171 -1.38 5.77 -23.00
C PHE A 171 -0.95 4.43 -22.42
N ASP A 172 -1.49 4.05 -21.26
CA ASP A 172 -1.26 2.76 -20.63
C ASP A 172 -1.72 1.60 -21.52
N LEU A 173 -2.81 1.76 -22.25
CA LEU A 173 -3.32 0.77 -23.20
C LEU A 173 -2.42 0.64 -24.43
N VAL A 174 -1.88 1.75 -24.95
CA VAL A 174 -0.88 1.74 -26.03
C VAL A 174 0.39 0.99 -25.57
N CYS A 175 0.88 1.26 -24.37
CA CYS A 175 2.07 0.62 -23.82
C CYS A 175 1.87 -0.88 -23.57
N ALA A 176 0.72 -1.28 -23.02
CA ALA A 176 0.34 -2.68 -22.84
C ALA A 176 0.38 -3.48 -24.15
N HIS A 177 -0.04 -2.84 -25.25
CA HIS A 177 -0.05 -3.44 -26.57
C HIS A 177 1.37 -3.57 -27.16
N GLU A 178 2.21 -2.53 -27.05
CA GLU A 178 3.60 -2.54 -27.51
C GLU A 178 4.45 -3.67 -26.89
N THR A 179 4.31 -3.94 -25.59
CA THR A 179 5.11 -4.99 -24.91
C THR A 179 4.68 -6.39 -25.36
N SER A 180 3.38 -6.57 -25.64
CA SER A 180 2.81 -7.83 -26.10
C SER A 180 3.24 -8.19 -27.53
N VAL A 181 3.45 -7.19 -28.39
CA VAL A 181 3.80 -7.33 -29.81
C VAL A 181 5.32 -7.41 -30.01
N SER A 182 6.09 -6.54 -29.36
CA SER A 182 7.50 -6.30 -29.73
C SER A 182 8.49 -7.31 -29.11
N GLU A 183 8.25 -7.80 -27.89
CA GLU A 183 9.20 -8.72 -27.22
C GLU A 183 9.01 -10.20 -27.59
N LYS A 184 7.80 -10.62 -28.00
CA LYS A 184 7.48 -12.03 -28.30
C LYS A 184 7.52 -12.41 -29.78
N ILE A 185 7.51 -11.45 -30.71
CA ILE A 185 7.52 -11.73 -32.16
C ILE A 185 8.95 -11.77 -32.73
N PHE A 186 9.90 -11.03 -32.14
CA PHE A 186 11.21 -10.82 -32.76
C PHE A 186 12.33 -11.76 -32.28
N PHE A 187 12.15 -12.51 -31.20
CA PHE A 187 13.12 -13.53 -30.78
C PHE A 187 12.69 -14.93 -31.25
N TYR A 188 13.46 -15.45 -32.21
CA TYR A 188 13.45 -16.82 -32.76
C TYR A 188 12.24 -17.23 -33.62
N THR A 189 12.22 -16.76 -34.87
CA THR A 189 11.73 -17.60 -35.97
C THR A 189 12.85 -18.54 -36.45
N MET A 190 13.21 -19.53 -35.63
CA MET A 190 13.81 -20.74 -36.22
C MET A 190 12.69 -21.56 -36.82
N ILE A 191 12.64 -21.57 -38.16
CA ILE A 191 11.77 -22.46 -38.93
C ILE A 191 12.24 -23.89 -38.67
N ILE A 192 11.52 -24.64 -37.84
CA ILE A 192 11.68 -26.10 -37.79
C ILE A 192 10.79 -26.68 -38.92
N PRO A 193 11.36 -27.35 -39.92
CA PRO A 193 10.59 -27.83 -41.07
C PRO A 193 9.69 -28.98 -40.63
N HIS A 194 8.36 -28.79 -40.66
CA HIS A 194 7.40 -29.88 -40.55
C HIS A 194 6.99 -30.35 -41.95
N GLN A 195 7.02 -31.66 -42.19
CA GLN A 195 6.62 -32.27 -43.45
C GLN A 195 5.08 -32.36 -43.54
N SER A 196 4.43 -31.30 -44.00
CA SER A 196 3.06 -31.37 -44.55
C SER A 196 2.81 -30.16 -45.45
N PRO A 197 2.10 -30.27 -46.58
CA PRO A 197 1.92 -29.18 -47.54
C PRO A 197 0.85 -28.20 -47.02
N GLY A 198 1.18 -27.46 -45.96
CA GLY A 198 0.39 -26.32 -45.49
C GLY A 198 0.54 -25.15 -46.46
N VAL A 199 -0.57 -24.51 -46.83
CA VAL A 199 -0.57 -23.35 -47.72
C VAL A 199 0.22 -22.20 -47.05
N GLN A 200 1.33 -21.78 -47.67
CA GLN A 200 2.06 -20.57 -47.25
C GLN A 200 1.17 -19.35 -47.45
N ARG A 201 0.78 -18.72 -46.34
CA ARG A 201 0.11 -17.41 -46.32
C ARG A 201 1.13 -16.44 -45.74
N GLY A 202 1.56 -15.47 -46.54
CA GLY A 202 2.76 -14.65 -46.31
C GLY A 202 2.82 -13.97 -44.93
N LYS A 203 3.99 -13.39 -44.62
CA LYS A 203 4.36 -12.82 -43.30
C LYS A 203 3.34 -11.86 -42.65
N GLN A 204 2.39 -11.34 -43.44
CA GLN A 204 1.36 -10.40 -43.00
C GLN A 204 0.10 -11.04 -42.41
N TYR A 205 -0.06 -12.37 -42.51
CA TYR A 205 -1.25 -13.05 -41.99
C TYR A 205 -1.28 -13.15 -40.45
N GLY A 206 -0.11 -13.22 -39.80
CA GLY A 206 0.01 -13.23 -38.33
C GLY A 206 -0.60 -11.99 -37.67
N PRO A 207 -0.28 -10.76 -38.15
CA PRO A 207 -0.88 -9.51 -37.67
C PRO A 207 -2.41 -9.41 -37.79
N ASP A 208 -3.03 -10.02 -38.80
CA ASP A 208 -4.47 -9.84 -39.06
C ASP A 208 -5.40 -10.64 -38.13
N VAL A 209 -4.90 -11.73 -37.54
CA VAL A 209 -5.68 -12.65 -36.66
C VAL A 209 -5.28 -12.48 -35.18
N PHE A 210 -4.59 -11.38 -34.85
CA PHE A 210 -3.67 -11.27 -33.71
C PHE A 210 -4.29 -11.18 -32.30
N LEU A 211 -5.59 -11.45 -32.11
CA LEU A 211 -6.19 -11.46 -30.77
C LEU A 211 -6.76 -12.83 -30.45
N ARG A 212 -5.90 -13.83 -30.23
CA ARG A 212 -6.19 -14.98 -29.36
C ARG A 212 -5.40 -14.84 -28.07
N ILE A 213 -5.96 -14.07 -27.12
CA ILE A 213 -5.45 -13.87 -25.76
C ILE A 213 -5.64 -15.16 -24.97
N THR A 214 -4.85 -16.19 -25.30
CA THR A 214 -4.83 -17.45 -24.56
C THR A 214 -3.39 -17.85 -24.18
N LEU A 215 -2.39 -17.36 -24.90
CA LEU A 215 -0.96 -17.60 -24.63
C LEU A 215 -0.40 -16.86 -23.41
N ALA A 216 -1.14 -15.94 -22.79
CA ALA A 216 -0.70 -15.24 -21.57
C ALA A 216 -1.24 -15.88 -20.28
N ASN A 217 -2.30 -16.70 -20.35
CA ASN A 217 -2.87 -17.37 -19.18
C ASN A 217 -2.19 -18.71 -18.84
N HIS A 218 -1.31 -19.20 -19.71
CA HIS A 218 -0.40 -20.29 -19.39
C HIS A 218 1.01 -19.71 -19.36
N SER A 219 1.66 -19.73 -18.20
CA SER A 219 3.04 -19.30 -17.94
C SER A 219 4.10 -20.13 -18.69
N CYS A 220 3.80 -20.64 -19.88
CA CYS A 220 4.58 -21.62 -20.60
C CYS A 220 5.08 -21.03 -21.93
N ALA A 221 6.38 -20.78 -22.05
CA ALA A 221 7.10 -20.89 -23.32
C ALA A 221 8.59 -21.22 -23.05
N PRO A 222 9.27 -22.07 -23.87
CA PRO A 222 8.86 -22.67 -25.14
C PRO A 222 8.85 -24.22 -25.10
N ASN A 223 7.67 -24.85 -25.10
CA ASN A 223 7.52 -26.30 -25.36
C ASN A 223 6.37 -26.60 -26.34
N VAL A 224 5.95 -25.58 -27.09
CA VAL A 224 4.81 -25.63 -28.02
C VAL A 224 5.23 -25.04 -29.36
N THR A 225 4.83 -25.70 -30.45
CA THR A 225 4.90 -25.16 -31.81
C THR A 225 3.55 -24.55 -32.20
N GLN A 226 3.56 -23.63 -33.15
CA GLN A 226 2.35 -22.97 -33.65
C GLN A 226 2.29 -23.11 -35.17
N GLN A 227 1.19 -23.65 -35.69
CA GLN A 227 0.91 -23.72 -37.12
C GLN A 227 -0.55 -23.43 -37.42
N VAL A 228 -0.84 -23.08 -38.67
CA VAL A 228 -2.20 -22.84 -39.13
C VAL A 228 -2.79 -24.16 -39.62
N ASP A 229 -3.99 -24.52 -39.16
CA ASP A 229 -4.68 -25.70 -39.67
C ASP A 229 -5.29 -25.48 -41.07
N ASP A 230 -5.84 -26.55 -41.63
CA ASP A 230 -6.53 -26.58 -42.92
C ASP A 230 -7.75 -25.63 -43.01
N ARG A 231 -8.20 -25.09 -41.88
CA ARG A 231 -9.29 -24.12 -41.77
C ARG A 231 -8.80 -22.70 -41.50
N GLY A 232 -7.50 -22.45 -41.50
CA GLY A 232 -6.93 -21.13 -41.29
C GLY A 232 -6.87 -20.70 -39.82
N ARG A 233 -7.00 -21.63 -38.87
CA ARG A 233 -6.92 -21.33 -37.43
C ARG A 233 -5.50 -21.56 -36.95
N MET A 234 -4.99 -20.67 -36.11
CA MET A 234 -3.74 -20.92 -35.42
C MET A 234 -3.96 -22.02 -34.37
N VAL A 235 -3.25 -23.14 -34.55
CA VAL A 235 -3.22 -24.33 -33.69
C VAL A 235 -1.88 -24.37 -32.97
N VAL A 236 -1.95 -24.54 -31.67
CA VAL A 236 -0.80 -24.66 -30.78
C VAL A 236 -0.64 -26.14 -30.42
N THR A 237 0.51 -26.72 -30.73
CA THR A 237 0.78 -28.15 -30.55
C THR A 237 1.95 -28.33 -29.60
N ALA A 238 1.74 -29.07 -28.52
CA ALA A 238 2.80 -29.45 -27.58
C ALA A 238 3.82 -30.38 -28.25
N LEU A 239 5.11 -30.21 -27.94
CA LEU A 239 6.18 -31.01 -28.52
C LEU A 239 6.35 -32.42 -27.89
N GLY A 240 5.50 -32.80 -26.92
CA GLY A 240 5.49 -34.13 -26.30
C GLY A 240 4.13 -34.47 -25.69
N ASP A 241 3.83 -35.78 -25.57
CA ASP A 241 2.64 -36.28 -24.88
C ASP A 241 2.82 -36.15 -23.36
N PHE A 242 1.86 -35.50 -22.71
CA PHE A 242 1.83 -35.32 -21.25
C PHE A 242 0.75 -36.22 -20.63
N ASP A 243 1.06 -36.87 -19.50
CA ASP A 243 0.04 -37.49 -18.64
C ASP A 243 -0.88 -36.42 -18.04
N THR A 244 -2.13 -36.80 -17.75
CA THR A 244 -3.24 -35.91 -17.36
C THR A 244 -3.00 -35.01 -16.15
N ASP A 245 -1.99 -35.31 -15.32
CA ASP A 245 -1.75 -34.65 -14.03
C ASP A 245 -0.43 -33.85 -13.97
N LYS A 246 0.23 -33.56 -15.10
CA LYS A 246 1.46 -32.74 -15.13
C LYS A 246 1.27 -31.43 -15.91
N GLU A 247 1.59 -30.31 -15.25
CA GLU A 247 1.74 -29.01 -15.92
C GLU A 247 3.11 -28.87 -16.62
N CYS A 248 3.11 -28.07 -17.68
CA CYS A 248 4.25 -27.88 -18.59
C CYS A 248 5.37 -27.03 -17.95
N CYS A 249 6.38 -27.67 -17.37
CA CYS A 249 7.60 -27.04 -16.87
C CYS A 249 8.87 -27.64 -17.50
N THR A 250 9.84 -26.76 -17.75
CA THR A 250 11.12 -26.96 -18.44
C THR A 250 12.03 -28.01 -17.78
N SER A 251 12.96 -28.58 -18.57
CA SER A 251 14.00 -29.53 -18.13
C SER A 251 14.75 -29.07 -16.86
N GLU A 252 14.97 -30.02 -15.95
CA GLU A 252 15.42 -29.85 -14.55
C GLU A 252 16.66 -28.95 -14.36
N GLU A 253 17.59 -28.87 -15.32
CA GLU A 253 18.84 -28.12 -15.15
C GLU A 253 18.72 -26.58 -15.27
N ASN A 254 17.64 -26.05 -15.88
CA ASN A 254 17.39 -24.60 -15.95
C ASN A 254 16.38 -24.11 -14.89
N GLN A 255 15.79 -25.03 -14.12
CA GLN A 255 14.72 -24.75 -13.18
C GLN A 255 15.23 -23.99 -11.95
N GLU A 256 16.44 -24.26 -11.46
CA GLU A 256 16.97 -23.55 -10.29
C GLU A 256 17.35 -22.08 -10.62
N LEU A 257 18.05 -21.84 -11.73
CA LEU A 257 18.50 -20.49 -12.11
C LEU A 257 17.35 -19.57 -12.54
N PHE A 258 16.38 -20.06 -13.33
CA PHE A 258 15.27 -19.22 -13.81
C PHE A 258 14.19 -18.99 -12.74
N THR A 259 13.87 -20.00 -11.92
CA THR A 259 12.89 -19.87 -10.83
C THR A 259 13.43 -18.94 -9.75
N PHE A 260 14.71 -19.07 -9.38
CA PHE A 260 15.35 -18.20 -8.39
C PHE A 260 15.36 -16.73 -8.86
N THR A 261 15.73 -16.47 -10.12
CA THR A 261 15.84 -15.11 -10.64
C THR A 261 14.47 -14.47 -10.91
N TYR A 262 13.49 -15.22 -11.43
CA TYR A 262 12.14 -14.69 -11.70
C TYR A 262 11.32 -14.48 -10.42
N TYR A 263 11.39 -15.41 -9.45
CA TYR A 263 10.76 -15.18 -8.13
C TYR A 263 11.45 -14.04 -7.39
N GLN A 264 12.78 -13.89 -7.48
CA GLN A 264 13.45 -12.70 -6.92
C GLN A 264 12.99 -11.42 -7.61
N VAL A 265 12.91 -11.35 -8.94
CA VAL A 265 12.54 -10.11 -9.65
C VAL A 265 11.06 -9.78 -9.45
N SER A 266 10.14 -10.76 -9.48
CA SER A 266 8.71 -10.55 -9.24
C SER A 266 8.41 -10.25 -7.76
N SER A 267 9.05 -10.95 -6.82
CA SER A 267 8.94 -10.64 -5.39
C SER A 267 9.54 -9.27 -5.06
N THR A 268 10.67 -8.92 -5.66
CA THR A 268 11.30 -7.59 -5.49
C THR A 268 10.41 -6.49 -6.07
N ARG A 269 9.84 -6.67 -7.28
CA ARG A 269 8.87 -5.72 -7.86
C ARG A 269 7.61 -5.57 -7.01
N SER A 270 7.04 -6.67 -6.51
CA SER A 270 5.86 -6.62 -5.61
C SER A 270 6.18 -5.94 -4.28
N THR A 271 7.39 -6.16 -3.76
CA THR A 271 7.87 -5.52 -2.51
C THR A 271 8.10 -4.03 -2.73
N ILE A 272 8.73 -3.63 -3.83
CA ILE A 272 8.91 -2.21 -4.21
C ILE A 272 7.55 -1.53 -4.40
N ALA A 273 6.60 -2.16 -5.11
CA ALA A 273 5.25 -1.62 -5.27
C ALA A 273 4.51 -1.50 -3.93
N GLN A 274 4.63 -2.49 -3.03
CA GLN A 274 4.08 -2.41 -1.68
C GLN A 274 4.73 -1.31 -0.84
N ILE A 275 6.05 -1.12 -0.93
CA ILE A 275 6.75 0.01 -0.30
C ILE A 275 6.20 1.34 -0.84
N LEU A 276 6.13 1.51 -2.16
CA LEU A 276 5.63 2.74 -2.79
C LEU A 276 4.17 3.03 -2.42
N ASN A 277 3.31 2.01 -2.35
CA ASN A 277 1.92 2.15 -1.91
C ASN A 277 1.77 2.56 -0.43
N HIS A 278 2.81 2.37 0.38
CA HIS A 278 2.80 2.71 1.80
C HIS A 278 3.62 3.96 2.12
N ILE A 279 4.39 4.49 1.17
CA ILE A 279 5.01 5.80 1.28
C ILE A 279 3.94 6.86 1.01
N ASP A 280 3.40 7.41 2.09
CA ASP A 280 2.44 8.52 2.07
C ASP A 280 3.11 9.91 2.18
N SER A 281 4.41 9.95 2.52
CA SER A 281 5.16 11.18 2.76
C SER A 281 6.67 10.99 2.65
N GLN A 282 7.41 12.08 2.43
CA GLN A 282 8.89 12.07 2.48
C GLN A 282 9.42 11.58 3.84
N ARG A 283 8.70 11.83 4.95
CA ARG A 283 9.03 11.32 6.28
C ARG A 283 8.98 9.80 6.31
N THR A 284 7.91 9.21 5.78
CA THR A 284 7.74 7.77 5.69
C THR A 284 8.86 7.17 4.83
N ALA A 285 9.17 7.76 3.67
CA ALA A 285 10.30 7.33 2.84
C ALA A 285 11.65 7.40 3.57
N ALA A 286 11.92 8.47 4.31
CA ALA A 286 13.14 8.63 5.12
C ALA A 286 13.22 7.63 6.28
N GLN A 287 12.09 7.33 6.94
CA GLN A 287 12.01 6.30 7.98
C GLN A 287 12.31 4.93 7.40
N TYR A 288 11.68 4.55 6.29
CA TYR A 288 12.03 3.34 5.54
C TYR A 288 13.53 3.28 5.27
N LEU A 289 14.10 4.30 4.62
CA LEU A 289 15.53 4.38 4.28
C LEU A 289 16.44 4.30 5.50
N SER A 290 16.07 4.86 6.66
CA SER A 290 16.88 4.79 7.89
C SER A 290 17.03 3.36 8.42
N HIS A 291 16.00 2.52 8.22
CA HIS A 291 16.06 1.11 8.59
C HIS A 291 16.97 0.30 7.65
N PHE A 292 17.11 0.72 6.38
CA PHE A 292 17.95 0.06 5.36
C PHE A 292 19.41 0.54 5.31
N THR A 293 19.66 1.81 5.61
CA THR A 293 20.99 2.44 5.50
C THR A 293 21.87 2.21 6.71
N THR A 294 21.29 1.78 7.83
CA THR A 294 22.08 1.31 8.97
C THR A 294 22.66 -0.06 8.59
N PRO A 295 24.00 -0.24 8.49
CA PRO A 295 24.59 -1.53 8.13
C PRO A 295 24.26 -2.57 9.20
N GLN A 296 23.17 -3.30 9.00
CA GLN A 296 22.80 -4.42 9.85
C GLN A 296 23.66 -5.62 9.42
N SER A 297 24.83 -5.78 10.04
CA SER A 297 25.25 -7.16 10.36
C SER A 297 24.06 -7.83 11.03
N PRO A 298 23.73 -9.12 10.79
CA PRO A 298 22.56 -9.77 11.40
C PRO A 298 22.54 -9.49 12.90
N THR A 299 21.74 -8.50 13.28
CA THR A 299 21.89 -7.83 14.58
C THR A 299 21.35 -8.81 15.63
N GLN A 300 22.00 -8.88 16.79
CA GLN A 300 21.44 -9.61 17.94
C GLN A 300 20.08 -9.04 18.37
N GLN A 301 19.74 -7.83 17.91
CA GLN A 301 18.54 -7.10 18.26
C GLN A 301 17.53 -7.13 17.09
N PRO A 302 16.34 -7.74 17.26
CA PRO A 302 15.29 -7.72 16.26
C PRO A 302 14.63 -6.35 16.17
N PHE A 303 14.11 -6.00 14.98
CA PHE A 303 13.42 -4.72 14.82
C PHE A 303 12.06 -4.71 15.54
N ALA A 304 11.36 -5.85 15.56
CA ALA A 304 10.06 -5.98 16.19
C ALA A 304 9.83 -7.32 16.90
N VAL A 305 9.01 -7.28 17.96
CA VAL A 305 8.35 -8.45 18.55
C VAL A 305 6.85 -8.33 18.22
N ILE A 306 6.28 -9.34 17.57
CA ILE A 306 4.89 -9.34 17.11
C ILE A 306 4.13 -10.44 17.84
N LYS A 307 3.16 -10.04 18.67
CA LYS A 307 2.21 -10.95 19.28
C LYS A 307 1.04 -11.18 18.34
N VAL A 308 0.76 -12.45 18.05
CA VAL A 308 -0.38 -12.90 17.25
C VAL A 308 -1.43 -13.53 18.16
N GLY A 309 -2.67 -13.02 18.13
CA GLY A 309 -3.79 -13.65 18.82
C GLY A 309 -4.26 -14.92 18.09
N GLY A 310 -4.73 -15.92 18.85
CA GLY A 310 -5.20 -17.18 18.26
C GLY A 310 -6.29 -17.00 17.19
N ALA A 311 -7.26 -16.11 17.40
CA ALA A 311 -8.30 -15.83 16.42
C ALA A 311 -7.74 -15.44 15.03
N ILE A 312 -6.63 -14.71 15.01
CA ILE A 312 -5.99 -14.23 13.78
C ILE A 312 -5.40 -15.39 12.96
N LEU A 313 -4.90 -16.43 13.64
CA LEU A 313 -4.42 -17.65 12.97
C LEU A 313 -5.56 -18.47 12.33
N ASP A 314 -6.80 -18.22 12.74
CA ASP A 314 -7.97 -18.88 12.17
C ASP A 314 -8.61 -18.04 11.05
N THR A 315 -8.87 -16.75 11.30
CA THR A 315 -9.64 -15.89 10.39
C THR A 315 -8.80 -15.11 9.39
N HIS A 316 -7.51 -14.88 9.68
CA HIS A 316 -6.68 -13.93 8.94
C HIS A 316 -5.27 -14.48 8.62
N LEU A 317 -5.10 -15.79 8.58
CA LEU A 317 -3.79 -16.44 8.39
C LEU A 317 -3.07 -15.98 7.12
N HIS A 318 -3.72 -16.01 5.96
CA HIS A 318 -3.08 -15.60 4.70
C HIS A 318 -2.74 -14.11 4.66
N THR A 319 -3.60 -13.26 5.25
CA THR A 319 -3.33 -11.83 5.39
C THR A 319 -2.12 -11.60 6.30
N LEU A 320 -2.03 -12.32 7.42
CA LEU A 320 -0.89 -12.27 8.31
C LEU A 320 0.39 -12.74 7.62
N ALA A 321 0.35 -13.89 6.92
CA ALA A 321 1.50 -14.43 6.20
C ALA A 321 2.02 -13.45 5.14
N SER A 322 1.11 -12.85 4.34
CA SER A 322 1.45 -11.80 3.37
C SER A 322 2.07 -10.57 4.04
N SER A 323 1.51 -10.11 5.17
CA SER A 323 2.07 -9.00 5.94
C SER A 323 3.47 -9.30 6.48
N LEU A 324 3.73 -10.53 6.93
CA LEU A 324 5.03 -10.98 7.44
C LEU A 324 6.05 -11.18 6.32
N ALA A 325 5.61 -11.68 5.17
CA ALA A 325 6.44 -11.87 3.97
C ALA A 325 7.12 -10.58 3.52
N PHE A 326 6.39 -9.47 3.59
CA PHE A 326 6.92 -8.15 3.28
C PHE A 326 8.14 -7.79 4.12
N PHE A 327 8.11 -8.05 5.43
CA PHE A 327 9.28 -7.79 6.30
C PHE A 327 10.47 -8.66 5.90
N SER A 328 10.25 -9.97 5.71
CA SER A 328 11.31 -10.90 5.33
C SER A 328 11.97 -10.51 4.00
N ARG A 329 11.17 -10.13 2.99
CA ARG A 329 11.66 -9.67 1.67
C ARG A 329 12.47 -8.37 1.77
N MET A 330 12.24 -7.56 2.78
CA MET A 330 13.02 -6.36 3.10
C MET A 330 14.24 -6.65 3.98
N GLY A 331 14.55 -7.91 4.28
CA GLY A 331 15.63 -8.29 5.20
C GLY A 331 15.35 -7.94 6.66
N LEU A 332 14.08 -7.77 7.02
CA LEU A 332 13.64 -7.50 8.39
C LEU A 332 13.01 -8.77 8.98
N TYR A 333 13.56 -9.23 10.10
CA TYR A 333 13.15 -10.48 10.74
C TYR A 333 12.47 -10.18 12.08
N PRO A 334 11.13 -9.96 12.11
CA PRO A 334 10.43 -9.80 13.38
C PRO A 334 10.37 -11.14 14.13
N VAL A 335 10.32 -11.06 15.46
CA VAL A 335 10.10 -12.22 16.32
C VAL A 335 8.62 -12.37 16.57
N ILE A 336 8.04 -13.50 16.14
CA ILE A 336 6.60 -13.74 16.26
C ILE A 336 6.35 -14.65 17.46
N VAL A 337 5.43 -14.25 18.34
CA VAL A 337 4.90 -15.13 19.41
C VAL A 337 3.39 -15.22 19.26
N HIS A 338 2.86 -16.44 19.27
CA HIS A 338 1.42 -16.65 19.10
C HIS A 338 0.77 -17.33 20.29
N GLY A 339 -0.52 -17.04 20.48
CA GLY A 339 -1.43 -17.78 21.36
C GLY A 339 -2.44 -18.62 20.57
N ALA A 340 -3.24 -19.42 21.27
CA ALA A 340 -4.31 -20.24 20.66
C ALA A 340 -5.60 -20.26 21.53
N GLY A 341 -5.90 -19.14 22.21
CA GLY A 341 -6.95 -19.07 23.23
C GLY A 341 -8.36 -19.52 22.79
N PRO A 342 -8.93 -18.94 21.71
CA PRO A 342 -10.25 -19.33 21.21
C PRO A 342 -10.31 -20.80 20.77
N GLN A 343 -9.28 -21.28 20.07
CA GLN A 343 -9.18 -22.67 19.63
C GLN A 343 -9.13 -23.64 20.81
N LEU A 344 -8.40 -23.27 21.86
CA LEU A 344 -8.30 -24.10 23.07
C LEU A 344 -9.63 -24.21 23.79
N ASN A 345 -10.41 -23.13 23.89
CA ASN A 345 -11.74 -23.19 24.49
C ASN A 345 -12.64 -24.19 23.75
N LYS A 346 -12.64 -24.13 22.42
CA LYS A 346 -13.43 -25.05 21.59
C LYS A 346 -13.02 -26.51 21.80
N ILE A 347 -11.72 -26.80 21.80
CA ILE A 347 -11.22 -28.17 22.03
C ILE A 347 -11.56 -28.69 23.43
N LEU A 348 -11.51 -27.82 24.45
CA LEU A 348 -11.88 -28.20 25.82
C LEU A 348 -13.38 -28.48 25.92
N GLU A 349 -14.23 -27.63 25.36
CA GLU A 349 -15.68 -27.83 25.29
C GLU A 349 -16.03 -29.15 24.57
N ASP A 350 -15.42 -29.42 23.41
CA ASP A 350 -15.60 -30.66 22.64
C ASP A 350 -15.13 -31.90 23.42
N ALA A 351 -14.13 -31.75 24.28
CA ALA A 351 -13.63 -32.81 25.17
C ALA A 351 -14.43 -32.94 26.48
N GLY A 352 -15.47 -32.12 26.68
CA GLY A 352 -16.29 -32.10 27.90
C GLY A 352 -15.56 -31.52 29.12
N VAL A 353 -14.53 -30.70 28.91
CA VAL A 353 -13.77 -29.99 29.95
C VAL A 353 -14.19 -28.53 29.96
N GLU A 354 -14.81 -28.05 31.03
CA GLU A 354 -15.18 -26.63 31.14
C GLU A 354 -13.94 -25.73 31.34
N PRO A 355 -13.74 -24.68 30.53
CA PRO A 355 -12.67 -23.72 30.74
C PRO A 355 -12.82 -22.95 32.07
N HIS A 356 -11.88 -23.13 33.00
CA HIS A 356 -11.85 -22.39 34.26
C HIS A 356 -10.87 -21.22 34.20
N PHE A 357 -11.33 -20.03 34.61
CA PHE A 357 -10.53 -18.81 34.66
C PHE A 357 -10.62 -18.16 36.04
N GLU A 358 -9.48 -17.77 36.59
CA GLU A 358 -9.39 -17.03 37.84
C GLU A 358 -8.52 -15.79 37.61
N GLU A 359 -9.04 -14.60 37.95
CA GLU A 359 -8.36 -13.31 37.71
C GLU A 359 -7.92 -13.09 36.24
N GLY A 360 -8.61 -13.72 35.29
CA GLY A 360 -8.26 -13.66 33.86
C GLY A 360 -7.14 -14.62 33.44
N ILE A 361 -6.64 -15.45 34.34
CA ILE A 361 -5.67 -16.52 34.08
C ILE A 361 -6.42 -17.85 33.95
N ARG A 362 -6.08 -18.64 32.92
CA ARG A 362 -6.65 -19.97 32.74
C ARG A 362 -6.01 -20.94 33.73
N VAL A 363 -6.79 -21.48 34.65
CA VAL A 363 -6.33 -22.58 35.51
C VAL A 363 -6.07 -23.79 34.61
N THR A 364 -4.86 -24.33 34.67
CA THR A 364 -4.38 -25.32 33.71
C THR A 364 -3.95 -26.59 34.44
N ASP A 365 -4.76 -27.64 34.37
CA ASP A 365 -4.39 -28.97 34.86
C ASP A 365 -3.59 -29.77 33.80
N GLY A 366 -3.16 -30.99 34.15
CA GLY A 366 -2.37 -31.83 33.23
C GLY A 366 -3.09 -32.20 31.93
N LYS A 367 -4.41 -32.42 31.99
CA LYS A 367 -5.21 -32.75 30.79
C LYS A 367 -5.35 -31.54 29.87
N THR A 368 -5.69 -30.39 30.45
CA THR A 368 -5.79 -29.11 29.76
C THR A 368 -4.46 -28.74 29.12
N LEU A 369 -3.34 -28.92 29.83
CA LEU A 369 -2.01 -28.65 29.30
C LEU A 369 -1.67 -29.56 28.13
N ALA A 370 -2.00 -30.85 28.18
CA ALA A 370 -1.73 -31.78 27.08
C ALA A 370 -2.48 -31.37 25.79
N LEU A 371 -3.75 -30.98 25.91
CA LEU A 371 -4.55 -30.45 24.81
C LEU A 371 -3.99 -29.13 24.29
N ALA A 372 -3.66 -28.20 25.19
CA ALA A 372 -3.04 -26.93 24.85
C ALA A 372 -1.73 -27.14 24.08
N ARG A 373 -0.82 -27.96 24.60
CA ARG A 373 0.48 -28.22 23.96
C ARG A 373 0.31 -28.71 22.53
N ARG A 374 -0.55 -29.69 22.28
CA ARG A 374 -0.81 -30.20 20.92
C ARG A 374 -1.32 -29.09 20.00
N LEU A 375 -2.34 -28.36 20.45
CA LEU A 375 -2.91 -27.25 19.69
C LEU A 375 -1.87 -26.17 19.36
N PHE A 376 -1.03 -25.79 20.32
CA PHE A 376 0.00 -24.78 20.10
C PHE A 376 1.04 -25.21 19.06
N LEU A 377 1.42 -26.50 19.04
CA LEU A 377 2.30 -27.05 18.01
C LEU A 377 1.62 -27.03 16.62
N ASP A 378 0.35 -27.42 16.55
CA ASP A 378 -0.43 -27.44 15.30
C ASP A 378 -0.58 -26.01 14.73
N GLU A 379 -0.96 -25.04 15.56
CA GLU A 379 -1.09 -23.63 15.15
C GLU A 379 0.25 -22.98 14.78
N ASN A 380 1.34 -23.37 15.46
CA ASN A 380 2.68 -22.91 15.12
C ASN A 380 3.08 -23.38 13.71
N LEU A 381 2.90 -24.66 13.45
CA LEU A 381 3.23 -25.27 12.16
C LEU A 381 2.33 -24.73 11.05
N LYS A 382 1.04 -24.51 11.33
CA LYS A 382 0.09 -23.88 10.39
C LYS A 382 0.57 -22.50 9.92
N LEU A 383 1.07 -21.66 10.83
CA LEU A 383 1.64 -20.36 10.46
C LEU A 383 2.95 -20.50 9.66
N VAL A 384 3.83 -21.40 10.08
CA VAL A 384 5.08 -21.68 9.35
C VAL A 384 4.79 -22.15 7.93
N GLN A 385 3.88 -23.11 7.75
CA GLN A 385 3.48 -23.61 6.42
C GLN A 385 2.91 -22.50 5.54
N ALA A 386 2.02 -21.67 6.06
CA ALA A 386 1.46 -20.54 5.31
C ALA A 386 2.52 -19.51 4.87
N LEU A 387 3.64 -19.39 5.60
CA LEU A 387 4.78 -18.55 5.22
C LEU A 387 5.65 -19.22 4.15
N GLU A 388 5.98 -20.50 4.35
CA GLU A 388 6.78 -21.29 3.42
C GLU A 388 6.09 -21.42 2.04
N GLU A 389 4.77 -21.58 2.00
CA GLU A 389 3.95 -21.62 0.79
C GLU A 389 4.08 -20.37 -0.10
N ILE A 390 4.39 -19.22 0.51
CA ILE A 390 4.59 -17.94 -0.20
C ILE A 390 6.07 -17.54 -0.32
N GLY A 391 6.97 -18.51 -0.10
CA GLY A 391 8.41 -18.39 -0.28
C GLY A 391 9.12 -17.64 0.84
N VAL A 392 8.59 -17.68 2.07
CA VAL A 392 9.20 -17.05 3.24
C VAL A 392 9.73 -18.13 4.17
N GLU A 393 11.05 -18.14 4.37
CA GLU A 393 11.68 -19.04 5.32
C GLU A 393 11.25 -18.69 6.76
N ALA A 394 10.67 -19.66 7.45
CA ALA A 394 10.22 -19.52 8.84
C ALA A 394 10.70 -20.70 9.70
N ARG A 395 11.17 -20.40 10.91
CA ARG A 395 11.64 -21.40 11.86
C ARG A 395 10.64 -21.58 12.99
N PRO A 396 10.01 -22.76 13.14
CA PRO A 396 9.22 -23.06 14.33
C PRO A 396 10.14 -23.17 15.55
N ILE A 397 9.83 -22.44 16.62
CA ILE A 397 10.54 -22.46 17.91
C ILE A 397 9.51 -22.73 19.00
N THR A 398 9.31 -24.01 19.31
CA THR A 398 8.21 -24.47 20.18
C THR A 398 8.62 -24.71 21.63
N ALA A 399 9.92 -24.58 21.94
CA ALA A 399 10.52 -24.87 23.24
C ALA A 399 11.89 -24.17 23.36
N GLY A 400 12.45 -24.11 24.57
CA GLY A 400 13.82 -23.66 24.81
C GLY A 400 14.05 -22.14 24.76
N VAL A 401 12.99 -21.32 24.71
CA VAL A 401 13.07 -19.86 24.79
C VAL A 401 12.65 -19.35 26.16
N PHE A 402 11.53 -19.82 26.69
CA PHE A 402 11.00 -19.34 27.95
C PHE A 402 11.30 -20.32 29.07
N GLN A 403 12.11 -19.89 30.04
CA GLN A 403 12.28 -20.59 31.30
C GLN A 403 11.36 -19.97 32.33
N ALA A 404 10.65 -20.80 33.11
CA ALA A 404 9.65 -20.35 34.07
C ALA A 404 9.65 -21.17 35.36
N GLU A 405 9.05 -20.61 36.40
CA GLU A 405 8.63 -21.33 37.60
C GLU A 405 7.09 -21.34 37.67
N HIS A 406 6.50 -22.16 38.54
CA HIS A 406 5.05 -22.15 38.74
C HIS A 406 4.62 -20.79 39.31
N LEU A 407 3.61 -20.17 38.70
CA LEU A 407 3.09 -18.88 39.18
C LEU A 407 2.47 -19.02 40.59
N ASP A 408 1.57 -19.99 40.71
CA ASP A 408 1.02 -20.50 41.97
C ASP A 408 0.43 -21.88 41.63
N GLN A 409 1.13 -22.93 42.06
CA GLN A 409 0.79 -24.29 41.64
C GLN A 409 -0.53 -24.78 42.25
N GLU A 410 -0.86 -24.33 43.46
CA GLU A 410 -2.10 -24.72 44.13
C GLU A 410 -3.31 -24.02 43.50
N ARG A 411 -3.15 -22.73 43.14
CA ARG A 411 -4.22 -21.91 42.59
C ARG A 411 -4.43 -22.10 41.09
N TYR A 412 -3.36 -22.06 40.30
CA TYR A 412 -3.43 -22.05 38.83
C TYR A 412 -2.98 -23.34 38.16
N GLY A 413 -2.39 -24.29 38.90
CA GLY A 413 -1.87 -25.54 38.37
C GLY A 413 -0.58 -25.32 37.56
N LEU A 414 -0.55 -25.83 36.32
CA LEU A 414 0.60 -25.82 35.41
C LEU A 414 0.69 -24.48 34.63
N VAL A 415 0.64 -23.37 35.34
CA VAL A 415 0.79 -22.01 34.80
C VAL A 415 2.13 -21.43 35.25
N GLY A 416 2.85 -20.82 34.32
CA GLY A 416 4.22 -20.37 34.54
C GLY A 416 4.37 -18.86 34.69
N GLN A 417 5.29 -18.47 35.57
CA GLN A 417 5.90 -17.15 35.63
C GLN A 417 7.28 -17.21 34.96
N ILE A 418 7.47 -16.49 33.86
CA ILE A 418 8.76 -16.47 33.14
C ILE A 418 9.84 -15.85 34.05
N THR A 419 10.95 -16.57 34.21
CA THR A 419 12.11 -16.13 35.00
C THR A 419 13.32 -15.80 34.12
N LYS A 420 13.41 -16.39 32.92
CA LYS A 420 14.47 -16.11 31.96
C LYS A 420 14.00 -16.33 30.51
N VAL A 421 14.52 -15.50 29.60
CA VAL A 421 14.35 -15.64 28.16
C VAL A 421 15.69 -15.99 27.51
N GLU A 422 15.77 -17.15 26.86
CA GLU A 422 16.93 -17.57 26.09
C GLU A 422 16.82 -17.09 24.65
N THR A 423 17.70 -16.16 24.27
CA THR A 423 17.65 -15.50 22.96
C THR A 423 18.42 -16.25 21.87
N ALA A 424 19.25 -17.21 22.24
CA ALA A 424 20.13 -17.92 21.29
C ALA A 424 19.36 -18.62 20.14
N PRO A 425 18.23 -19.34 20.38
CA PRO A 425 17.45 -19.93 19.29
C PRO A 425 16.90 -18.88 18.31
N ILE A 426 16.44 -17.75 18.86
CA ILE A 426 15.86 -16.63 18.09
C ILE A 426 16.92 -16.00 17.20
N VAL A 427 18.07 -15.64 17.78
CA VAL A 427 19.20 -15.05 17.06
C VAL A 427 19.74 -16.00 15.99
N SER A 428 19.76 -17.31 16.27
CA SER A 428 20.17 -18.32 15.28
C SER A 428 19.23 -18.37 14.08
N ALA A 429 17.91 -18.30 14.29
CA ALA A 429 16.93 -18.25 13.20
C ALA A 429 17.09 -16.98 12.35
N MET A 430 17.23 -15.82 13.01
CA MET A 430 17.43 -14.54 12.31
C MET A 430 18.72 -14.53 11.49
N ARG A 431 19.83 -15.08 12.02
CA ARG A 431 21.11 -15.21 11.27
C ARG A 431 21.00 -16.11 10.05
N ALA A 432 20.09 -17.08 10.09
CA ALA A 432 19.78 -17.94 8.97
C ALA A 432 18.75 -17.32 8.01
N SER A 433 18.39 -16.04 8.18
CA SER A 433 17.35 -15.37 7.38
C SER A 433 15.95 -15.98 7.51
N CYS A 434 15.67 -16.69 8.60
CA CYS A 434 14.35 -17.26 8.86
C CYS A 434 13.57 -16.42 9.88
N LEU A 435 12.26 -16.31 9.70
CA LEU A 435 11.35 -15.73 10.69
C LEU A 435 11.21 -16.66 11.92
N PRO A 436 11.59 -16.26 13.14
CA PRO A 436 11.39 -17.09 14.32
C PRO A 436 9.92 -17.04 14.78
N ILE A 437 9.25 -18.20 14.76
CA ILE A 437 7.83 -18.34 15.14
C ILE A 437 7.71 -19.11 16.45
N LEU A 438 7.38 -18.42 17.54
CA LEU A 438 7.40 -18.93 18.91
C LEU A 438 6.00 -19.26 19.44
N THR A 439 5.89 -20.37 20.16
CA THR A 439 4.72 -20.67 21.00
C THR A 439 4.84 -19.97 22.37
N SER A 440 3.73 -19.54 22.98
CA SER A 440 3.72 -19.01 24.35
C SER A 440 3.70 -20.11 25.43
N MET A 441 4.65 -21.03 25.37
CA MET A 441 4.87 -22.08 26.37
C MET A 441 6.24 -21.90 27.02
N ALA A 442 6.33 -22.18 28.31
CA ALA A 442 7.59 -22.12 29.06
C ALA A 442 7.94 -23.46 29.69
N GLU A 443 9.18 -23.59 30.16
CA GLU A 443 9.69 -24.82 30.76
C GLU A 443 10.35 -24.50 32.10
N THR A 444 10.12 -25.37 33.10
CA THR A 444 10.89 -25.37 34.34
C THR A 444 12.31 -25.91 34.10
N ARG A 445 13.20 -25.77 35.09
CA ARG A 445 14.57 -26.30 35.02
C ARG A 445 14.65 -27.81 34.82
N ASP A 446 13.65 -28.53 35.31
CA ASP A 446 13.50 -29.99 35.19
C ASP A 446 12.71 -30.43 33.94
N GLY A 447 12.26 -29.48 33.10
CA GLY A 447 11.63 -29.77 31.81
C GLY A 447 10.11 -29.91 31.84
N GLN A 448 9.44 -29.54 32.94
CA GLN A 448 7.98 -29.45 32.99
C GLN A 448 7.52 -28.26 32.15
N VAL A 449 6.66 -28.52 31.17
CA VAL A 449 6.03 -27.47 30.35
C VAL A 449 4.97 -26.75 31.19
N LEU A 450 4.92 -25.43 31.08
CA LEU A 450 3.96 -24.56 31.73
C LEU A 450 3.25 -23.68 30.71
N ASN A 451 1.96 -23.47 30.93
CA ASN A 451 1.17 -22.53 30.15
C ASN A 451 1.52 -21.09 30.54
N VAL A 452 1.71 -20.21 29.55
CA VAL A 452 2.01 -18.80 29.77
C VAL A 452 1.11 -17.92 28.92
N ASN A 453 0.68 -16.78 29.49
CA ASN A 453 -0.06 -15.78 28.74
C ASN A 453 0.78 -15.22 27.58
N ALA A 454 0.24 -15.23 26.37
CA ALA A 454 0.96 -14.77 25.17
C ALA A 454 1.32 -13.27 25.20
N ASP A 455 0.53 -12.42 25.84
CA ASP A 455 0.86 -11.00 25.99
C ASP A 455 2.03 -10.82 26.98
N LEU A 456 2.07 -11.62 28.05
CA LEU A 456 3.21 -11.67 28.99
C LEU A 456 4.47 -12.20 28.29
N ALA A 457 4.37 -13.29 27.53
CA ALA A 457 5.49 -13.84 26.77
C ALA A 457 6.06 -12.81 25.77
N ALA A 458 5.20 -12.05 25.09
CA ALA A 458 5.62 -10.97 24.20
C ALA A 458 6.34 -9.83 24.95
N SER A 459 5.84 -9.46 26.13
CA SER A 459 6.49 -8.45 26.99
C SER A 459 7.87 -8.90 27.46
N GLU A 460 8.03 -10.15 27.88
CA GLU A 460 9.33 -10.69 28.31
C GLU A 460 10.32 -10.83 27.15
N LEU A 461 9.85 -11.25 25.97
CA LEU A 461 10.64 -11.20 24.74
C LEU A 461 11.12 -9.77 24.46
N ALA A 462 10.21 -8.79 24.54
CA ALA A 462 10.54 -7.41 24.29
C ALA A 462 11.56 -6.88 25.31
N ARG A 463 11.45 -7.22 26.61
CA ARG A 463 12.45 -6.86 27.64
C ARG A 463 13.83 -7.44 27.35
N ALA A 464 13.89 -8.72 26.93
CA ALA A 464 15.14 -9.40 26.62
C ALA A 464 15.79 -8.90 25.32
N LEU A 465 14.97 -8.67 24.29
CA LEU A 465 15.43 -8.35 22.93
C LEU A 465 15.49 -6.85 22.63
N LYS A 466 14.84 -6.01 23.45
CA LYS A 466 14.76 -4.55 23.33
C LYS A 466 14.41 -4.06 21.92
N PRO A 467 13.36 -4.55 21.25
CA PRO A 467 13.06 -4.16 19.88
C PRO A 467 12.67 -2.68 19.78
N LYS A 468 12.77 -2.11 18.58
CA LYS A 468 12.23 -0.77 18.29
C LYS A 468 10.70 -0.76 18.30
N LYS A 469 10.07 -1.86 17.88
CA LYS A 469 8.61 -2.01 17.83
C LYS A 469 8.14 -3.23 18.60
N VAL A 470 7.08 -3.10 19.38
CA VAL A 470 6.30 -4.23 19.90
C VAL A 470 4.91 -4.11 19.29
N VAL A 471 4.41 -5.17 18.67
CA VAL A 471 3.14 -5.12 17.96
C VAL A 471 2.20 -6.18 18.50
N TYR A 472 1.03 -5.75 18.98
CA TYR A 472 -0.06 -6.65 19.36
C TYR A 472 -1.10 -6.67 18.25
N LEU A 473 -1.22 -7.80 17.56
CA LEU A 473 -2.24 -7.96 16.55
C LEU A 473 -3.60 -8.27 17.20
N ALA A 474 -4.62 -7.51 16.80
CA ALA A 474 -5.99 -7.64 17.29
C ALA A 474 -7.01 -7.43 16.16
N GLU A 475 -8.09 -8.22 16.16
CA GLU A 475 -9.17 -8.13 15.15
C GLU A 475 -9.87 -6.75 15.14
N LYS A 476 -9.94 -6.07 16.29
CA LYS A 476 -10.54 -4.73 16.36
C LYS A 476 -9.64 -3.62 15.80
N GLY A 477 -8.36 -3.90 15.60
CA GLY A 477 -7.43 -2.95 14.98
C GLY A 477 -7.04 -1.71 15.79
N GLY A 478 -7.23 -1.71 17.12
CA GLY A 478 -6.81 -0.61 17.99
C GLY A 478 -7.63 -0.51 19.27
N LEU A 479 -7.32 0.50 20.08
CA LEU A 479 -8.11 0.91 21.25
C LEU A 479 -9.15 1.93 20.82
N MET A 480 -10.38 1.77 21.33
CA MET A 480 -11.50 2.65 21.02
C MET A 480 -11.78 3.58 22.20
N HIS A 481 -11.98 4.86 21.92
CA HIS A 481 -12.43 5.84 22.89
C HIS A 481 -13.88 5.53 23.29
N GLY A 482 -14.13 5.27 24.57
CA GLY A 482 -15.40 4.74 25.06
C GLY A 482 -16.59 5.68 24.94
N VAL A 483 -16.35 7.00 24.90
CA VAL A 483 -17.40 8.02 24.70
C VAL A 483 -17.65 8.29 23.20
N THR A 484 -16.61 8.68 22.45
CA THR A 484 -16.74 9.09 21.05
C THR A 484 -16.88 7.92 20.08
N GLY A 485 -16.52 6.70 20.51
CA GLY A 485 -16.47 5.51 19.64
C GLY A 485 -15.40 5.58 18.56
N LYS A 486 -14.53 6.60 18.57
CA LYS A 486 -13.41 6.74 17.62
C LYS A 486 -12.20 5.94 18.08
N ARG A 487 -11.39 5.45 17.13
CA ARG A 487 -10.10 4.81 17.44
C ARG A 487 -9.15 5.86 18.04
N ILE A 488 -8.41 5.47 19.07
CA ILE A 488 -7.32 6.26 19.63
C ILE A 488 -6.10 6.01 18.74
N GLU A 489 -5.62 7.03 18.05
CA GLU A 489 -4.49 6.88 17.12
C GLU A 489 -3.15 6.82 17.85
N ARG A 490 -2.97 7.67 18.87
CA ARG A 490 -1.74 7.73 19.66
C ARG A 490 -2.03 7.95 21.14
N ILE A 491 -1.18 7.40 22.01
CA ILE A 491 -1.16 7.63 23.45
C ILE A 491 0.28 7.99 23.85
N ASN A 492 0.49 9.22 24.36
CA ASN A 492 1.72 9.61 25.04
C ASN A 492 1.59 9.31 26.53
N LEU A 493 2.25 8.26 27.01
CA LEU A 493 2.13 7.83 28.41
C LEU A 493 2.64 8.87 29.41
N SER A 494 3.66 9.64 29.08
CA SER A 494 4.22 10.65 29.99
C SER A 494 3.25 11.81 30.25
N GLU A 495 2.35 12.09 29.31
CA GLU A 495 1.34 13.15 29.45
C GLU A 495 -0.03 12.60 29.86
N GLU A 496 -0.47 11.50 29.25
CA GLU A 496 -1.87 11.09 29.28
C GLU A 496 -2.17 9.92 30.23
N PHE A 497 -1.17 9.20 30.74
CA PHE A 497 -1.39 7.94 31.44
C PHE A 497 -2.34 8.08 32.65
N GLU A 498 -2.06 8.99 33.58
CA GLU A 498 -2.88 9.16 34.79
C GLU A 498 -4.31 9.59 34.44
N ASP A 499 -4.45 10.58 33.56
CA ASP A 499 -5.75 11.09 33.11
C ASP A 499 -6.58 10.02 32.42
N LEU A 500 -5.96 9.22 31.55
CA LEU A 500 -6.58 8.13 30.82
C LEU A 500 -7.00 7.00 31.76
N MET A 501 -6.16 6.67 32.74
CA MET A 501 -6.44 5.63 33.74
C MET A 501 -7.55 6.05 34.73
N ALA A 502 -7.73 7.36 34.95
CA ALA A 502 -8.81 7.92 35.78
C ALA A 502 -10.17 7.94 35.07
N GLN A 503 -10.21 7.88 33.73
CA GLN A 503 -11.47 7.90 32.98
C GLN A 503 -12.38 6.71 33.32
N GLU A 504 -13.67 6.98 33.51
CA GLU A 504 -14.69 5.95 33.77
C GLU A 504 -14.95 5.06 32.55
N TRP A 505 -14.86 5.62 31.34
CA TRP A 505 -15.13 4.89 30.10
C TRP A 505 -14.03 3.88 29.75
N VAL A 506 -12.84 4.00 30.33
CA VAL A 506 -11.75 3.05 30.13
C VAL A 506 -12.03 1.80 30.98
N LYS A 507 -12.59 0.78 30.33
CA LYS A 507 -12.97 -0.48 30.99
C LYS A 507 -11.77 -1.18 31.62
N TYR A 508 -12.02 -2.01 32.63
CA TYR A 508 -11.01 -2.75 33.38
C TYR A 508 -9.98 -3.48 32.49
N GLY A 509 -10.43 -4.20 31.46
CA GLY A 509 -9.53 -4.88 30.52
C GLY A 509 -8.63 -3.93 29.71
N THR A 510 -9.11 -2.74 29.36
CA THR A 510 -8.30 -1.71 28.69
C THR A 510 -7.29 -1.10 29.67
N LYS A 511 -7.69 -0.84 30.93
CA LYS A 511 -6.79 -0.39 32.00
C LYS A 511 -5.62 -1.35 32.20
N LEU A 512 -5.89 -2.65 32.26
CA LEU A 512 -4.85 -3.68 32.40
C LEU A 512 -3.86 -3.65 31.23
N LYS A 513 -4.34 -3.53 29.99
CA LYS A 513 -3.48 -3.46 28.80
C LYS A 513 -2.59 -2.21 28.81
N ILE A 514 -3.16 -1.03 29.10
CA ILE A 514 -2.41 0.22 29.12
C ILE A 514 -1.33 0.17 30.22
N ARG A 515 -1.65 -0.36 31.41
CA ARG A 515 -0.66 -0.56 32.49
C ARG A 515 0.47 -1.51 32.09
N ALA A 516 0.14 -2.65 31.49
CA ALA A 516 1.15 -3.60 31.05
C ALA A 516 2.09 -2.99 29.98
N VAL A 517 1.53 -2.21 29.05
CA VAL A 517 2.30 -1.49 28.03
C VAL A 517 3.16 -0.38 28.64
N GLU A 518 2.64 0.36 29.61
CA GLU A 518 3.40 1.39 30.32
C GLU A 518 4.60 0.78 31.06
N GLU A 519 4.38 -0.30 31.81
CA GLU A 519 5.44 -0.99 32.53
C GLU A 519 6.49 -1.56 31.57
N LEU A 520 6.07 -2.11 30.43
CA LEU A 520 6.95 -2.59 29.39
C LEU A 520 7.81 -1.45 28.82
N LEU A 521 7.19 -0.35 28.39
CA LEU A 521 7.89 0.80 27.78
C LEU A 521 8.82 1.51 28.77
N ARG A 522 8.54 1.45 30.08
CA ARG A 522 9.44 1.94 31.13
C ARG A 522 10.76 1.18 31.15
N GLY A 523 10.74 -0.14 30.87
CA GLY A 523 11.93 -0.99 30.80
C GLY A 523 12.66 -0.98 29.45
N LEU A 524 12.09 -0.34 28.43
CA LEU A 524 12.64 -0.28 27.07
C LEU A 524 13.33 1.06 26.76
N PRO A 525 14.17 1.12 25.72
CA PRO A 525 14.69 2.38 25.21
C PRO A 525 13.56 3.38 24.89
N GLY A 526 13.81 4.67 25.06
CA GLY A 526 12.80 5.72 24.82
C GLY A 526 12.29 5.81 23.38
N THR A 527 13.03 5.22 22.44
CA THR A 527 12.65 5.12 21.02
C THR A 527 11.74 3.92 20.72
N SER A 528 11.51 3.04 21.69
CA SER A 528 10.63 1.89 21.52
C SER A 528 9.18 2.31 21.64
N SER A 529 8.32 1.68 20.83
CA SER A 529 6.87 1.90 20.85
C SER A 529 6.10 0.60 20.84
N VAL A 530 4.86 0.64 21.33
CA VAL A 530 3.90 -0.46 21.23
C VAL A 530 2.78 -0.07 20.26
N SER A 531 2.46 -0.93 19.30
CA SER A 531 1.33 -0.72 18.39
C SER A 531 0.28 -1.80 18.57
N ILE A 532 -0.99 -1.42 18.62
CA ILE A 532 -2.14 -2.35 18.60
C ILE A 532 -2.86 -2.16 17.27
N VAL A 533 -2.84 -3.19 16.41
CA VAL A 533 -3.26 -3.03 15.02
C VAL A 533 -3.89 -4.30 14.43
N HIS A 534 -4.66 -4.13 13.36
CA HIS A 534 -5.20 -5.24 12.58
C HIS A 534 -4.13 -5.81 11.65
N PRO A 535 -4.06 -7.14 11.42
CA PRO A 535 -3.08 -7.77 10.53
C PRO A 535 -2.98 -7.14 9.13
N VAL A 536 -4.09 -6.68 8.57
CA VAL A 536 -4.16 -6.05 7.24
C VAL A 536 -3.43 -4.70 7.18
N HIS A 537 -3.24 -4.03 8.32
CA HIS A 537 -2.59 -2.73 8.40
C HIS A 537 -1.22 -2.79 9.09
N LEU A 538 -0.71 -3.99 9.35
CA LEU A 538 0.55 -4.21 10.05
C LEU A 538 1.72 -3.45 9.39
N GLN A 539 1.83 -3.52 8.06
CA GLN A 539 2.89 -2.85 7.31
C GLN A 539 2.82 -1.33 7.48
N ARG A 540 1.63 -0.75 7.25
CA ARG A 540 1.40 0.69 7.40
C ARG A 540 1.68 1.17 8.82
N GLU A 541 1.28 0.42 9.84
CA GLU A 541 1.52 0.80 11.24
C GLU A 541 2.99 0.80 11.64
N VAL A 542 3.79 -0.12 11.09
CA VAL A 542 5.21 -0.22 11.43
C VAL A 542 6.01 0.93 10.81
N PHE A 543 5.62 1.40 9.62
CA PHE A 543 6.44 2.33 8.82
C PHE A 543 5.83 3.69 8.52
N ALA A 544 4.51 3.83 8.47
CA ALA A 544 3.88 5.10 8.12
C ALA A 544 3.84 6.06 9.31
N ALA A 545 3.93 7.36 9.02
CA ALA A 545 3.80 8.41 10.03
C ALA A 545 2.37 8.49 10.62
N SER A 546 1.35 8.16 9.81
CA SER A 546 -0.04 7.99 10.25
C SER A 546 -0.41 6.50 10.25
N GLY A 547 -0.34 5.91 11.44
CA GLY A 547 -0.69 4.52 11.69
C GLY A 547 -2.19 4.25 11.55
N ALA A 548 -2.54 2.99 11.27
CA ALA A 548 -3.93 2.54 11.21
C ALA A 548 -4.37 1.84 12.52
N GLY A 549 -3.48 1.76 13.50
CA GLY A 549 -3.73 1.21 14.82
C GLY A 549 -3.78 2.26 15.91
N THR A 550 -3.50 1.81 17.12
CA THR A 550 -3.17 2.66 18.27
C THR A 550 -1.69 2.52 18.56
N LEU A 551 -0.95 3.61 18.41
CA LEU A 551 0.45 3.74 18.77
C LEU A 551 0.57 4.23 20.22
N ILE A 552 1.28 3.47 21.06
CA ILE A 552 1.53 3.80 22.45
C ILE A 552 3.03 3.99 22.61
N GLU A 553 3.42 5.16 23.12
CA GLU A 553 4.80 5.54 23.30
C GLU A 553 4.98 6.06 24.72
N ARG A 554 6.22 5.96 25.23
CA ARG A 554 6.56 6.66 26.47
C ARG A 554 6.32 8.17 26.30
N GLY A 555 6.66 8.68 25.12
CA GLY A 555 6.54 10.08 24.75
C GLY A 555 7.34 11.01 25.67
N THR A 556 7.11 12.29 25.52
CA THR A 556 7.72 13.35 26.34
C THR A 556 6.63 14.14 27.04
N LYS A 557 6.83 14.44 28.32
CA LYS A 557 5.93 15.32 29.05
C LYS A 557 6.14 16.76 28.58
N ILE A 558 5.06 17.39 28.13
CA ILE A 558 5.07 18.80 27.72
C ILE A 558 4.53 19.65 28.87
N TYR A 559 5.36 20.54 29.36
CA TYR A 559 5.00 21.57 30.33
C TYR A 559 4.49 22.80 29.58
N SER A 560 3.60 23.55 30.23
CA SER A 560 3.15 24.84 29.71
C SER A 560 3.10 25.87 30.83
N THR A 561 3.40 27.14 30.50
CA THR A 561 3.21 28.28 31.40
C THR A 561 2.75 29.50 30.61
N THR A 562 2.21 30.51 31.30
CA THR A 562 1.82 31.78 30.67
C THR A 562 2.83 32.88 30.94
N SER A 563 2.85 33.92 30.09
CA SER A 563 3.65 35.14 30.37
C SER A 563 3.23 35.83 31.68
N ALA A 564 2.04 35.55 32.22
CA ALA A 564 1.61 36.05 33.52
C ALA A 564 2.37 35.38 34.68
N GLU A 565 2.62 34.08 34.56
CA GLU A 565 3.27 33.23 35.56
C GLU A 565 4.80 33.20 35.43
N TYR A 566 5.31 33.46 34.22
CA TYR A 566 6.73 33.38 33.89
C TYR A 566 7.23 34.69 33.27
N ARG A 567 8.16 35.37 33.95
CA ARG A 567 8.63 36.74 33.60
C ARG A 567 10.13 36.87 33.35
N ASP A 568 10.86 35.76 33.30
CA ASP A 568 12.31 35.78 33.09
C ASP A 568 12.63 36.01 31.60
N GLU A 569 12.84 37.29 31.23
CA GLU A 569 13.09 37.70 29.85
C GLU A 569 14.42 37.16 29.31
N GLU A 570 15.49 37.22 30.11
CA GLU A 570 16.82 36.78 29.67
C GLU A 570 16.82 35.29 29.33
N ARG A 571 16.15 34.50 30.17
CA ARG A 571 16.04 33.06 29.94
C ARG A 571 15.16 32.71 28.75
N LEU A 572 14.09 33.48 28.51
CA LEU A 572 13.27 33.33 27.31
C LEU A 572 14.08 33.63 26.05
N VAL A 573 14.81 34.76 26.03
CA VAL A 573 15.68 35.14 24.91
C VAL A 573 16.73 34.06 24.66
N HIS A 574 17.38 33.56 25.72
CA HIS A 574 18.38 32.50 25.60
C HIS A 574 17.77 31.20 25.04
N ALA A 575 16.57 30.82 25.47
CA ALA A 575 15.88 29.63 24.97
C ALA A 575 15.52 29.76 23.48
N LEU A 576 14.97 30.91 23.07
CA LEU A 576 14.62 31.21 21.68
C LEU A 576 15.84 31.24 20.77
N ALA A 577 16.91 31.91 21.20
CA ALA A 577 18.17 31.95 20.45
C ALA A 577 18.78 30.55 20.29
N ARG A 578 18.75 29.72 21.34
CA ARG A 578 19.29 28.36 21.31
C ARG A 578 18.57 27.44 20.33
N GLN A 579 17.27 27.63 20.10
CA GLN A 579 16.52 26.86 19.12
C GLN A 579 16.55 27.44 17.70
N GLY A 580 17.24 28.56 17.49
CA GLY A 580 17.37 29.22 16.20
C GLY A 580 16.13 30.01 15.78
N ALA A 581 15.37 30.55 16.74
CA ALA A 581 14.33 31.53 16.42
C ALA A 581 14.96 32.79 15.80
N GLY A 582 14.31 33.36 14.79
CA GLY A 582 14.72 34.61 14.15
C GLY A 582 14.61 35.81 15.08
N ASP A 583 15.40 36.85 14.79
CA ASP A 583 15.47 38.06 15.61
C ASP A 583 14.10 38.73 15.81
N ASP A 584 13.20 38.63 14.82
CA ASP A 584 11.87 39.21 14.89
C ASP A 584 10.91 38.40 15.78
N GLU A 585 11.00 37.06 15.78
CA GLU A 585 10.26 36.21 16.72
C GLU A 585 10.67 36.51 18.17
N VAL A 586 11.99 36.61 18.41
CA VAL A 586 12.55 36.95 19.73
C VAL A 586 12.03 38.30 20.20
N ARG A 587 12.12 39.31 19.32
CA ARG A 587 11.66 40.67 19.61
C ARG A 587 10.17 40.73 19.90
N PHE A 588 9.36 40.01 19.12
CA PHE A 588 7.92 39.92 19.34
C PHE A 588 7.59 39.33 20.72
N CYS A 589 8.13 38.16 21.06
CA CYS A 589 7.85 37.51 22.34
C CYS A 589 8.25 38.38 23.53
N VAL A 590 9.42 39.04 23.47
CA VAL A 590 9.88 39.95 24.53
C VAL A 590 8.96 41.17 24.65
N ASN A 591 8.57 41.79 23.54
CA ASN A 591 7.70 42.96 23.54
C ASN A 591 6.30 42.64 24.10
N GLU A 592 5.71 41.52 23.70
CA GLU A 592 4.40 41.09 24.20
C GLU A 592 4.45 40.79 25.71
N MET A 593 5.52 40.14 26.18
CA MET A 593 5.71 39.89 27.60
C MET A 593 5.87 41.20 28.41
N ARG A 594 6.61 42.18 27.89
CA ARG A 594 6.76 43.53 28.50
C ARG A 594 5.47 44.32 28.52
N ARG A 595 4.67 44.21 27.45
CA ARG A 595 3.33 44.83 27.32
C ARG A 595 2.26 44.11 28.16
N ASN A 596 2.65 43.07 28.90
CA ASN A 596 1.75 42.24 29.71
C ASN A 596 0.62 41.60 28.88
N ARG A 597 0.89 41.33 27.60
CA ARG A 597 -0.02 40.58 26.74
C ARG A 597 0.18 39.08 26.98
N PRO A 598 -0.91 38.29 26.98
CA PRO A 598 -0.82 36.88 27.26
C PRO A 598 -0.04 36.17 26.15
N LEU A 599 0.97 35.40 26.55
CA LEU A 599 1.64 34.39 25.75
C LEU A 599 1.49 33.07 26.49
N LYS A 600 1.39 31.97 25.74
CA LYS A 600 1.44 30.62 26.29
C LYS A 600 2.66 29.90 25.72
N MET A 601 3.52 29.44 26.62
CA MET A 601 4.80 28.82 26.30
C MET A 601 4.72 27.33 26.60
N TYR A 602 5.26 26.50 25.71
CA TYR A 602 5.29 25.04 25.81
C TYR A 602 6.73 24.54 25.71
N PHE A 603 7.13 23.66 26.63
CA PHE A 603 8.50 23.15 26.68
C PHE A 603 8.57 21.77 27.33
N SER A 604 9.59 20.97 26.99
CA SER A 604 9.79 19.64 27.60
C SER A 604 10.74 19.64 28.79
N ASP A 605 11.69 20.58 28.84
CA ASP A 605 12.65 20.69 29.94
C ASP A 605 12.46 22.01 30.69
N PRO A 606 11.91 21.98 31.92
CA PRO A 606 11.73 23.17 32.74
C PRO A 606 13.02 23.89 33.13
N SER A 607 14.19 23.24 33.02
CA SER A 607 15.49 23.84 33.38
C SER A 607 16.10 24.64 32.24
N SER A 608 15.85 24.27 30.98
CA SER A 608 16.38 24.96 29.81
C SER A 608 15.32 25.67 28.95
N LEU A 609 14.03 25.46 29.25
CA LEU A 609 12.91 25.85 28.38
C LEU A 609 13.12 25.37 26.94
N SER A 610 13.60 24.15 26.74
CA SER A 610 13.94 23.66 25.41
C SER A 610 13.44 22.23 25.19
N PRO A 611 13.07 21.86 23.95
CA PRO A 611 12.48 22.73 22.91
C PRO A 611 11.40 23.70 23.42
N LEU A 612 11.16 24.82 22.73
CA LEU A 612 10.17 25.85 23.09
C LEU A 612 9.21 26.14 21.93
N ALA A 613 7.90 26.12 22.22
CA ALA A 613 6.90 26.74 21.36
C ALA A 613 6.19 27.87 22.10
N VAL A 614 5.84 28.94 21.38
CA VAL A 614 5.14 30.10 21.94
C VAL A 614 3.92 30.41 21.10
N VAL A 615 2.76 30.42 21.75
CA VAL A 615 1.49 30.84 21.18
C VAL A 615 1.11 32.20 21.76
N ALA A 616 0.85 33.17 20.89
CA ALA A 616 0.37 34.49 21.26
C ALA A 616 -1.14 34.61 21.00
N PHE A 617 -1.78 35.48 21.78
CA PHE A 617 -3.20 35.76 21.66
C PHE A 617 -3.34 37.14 21.04
N ALA A 618 -3.64 37.20 19.75
CA ALA A 618 -3.99 38.46 19.11
C ALA A 618 -5.27 39.01 19.79
N SER A 619 -5.30 40.31 20.05
CA SER A 619 -6.46 40.96 20.65
C SER A 619 -7.64 40.93 19.67
N GLY A 620 -8.52 39.92 19.80
CA GLY A 620 -9.71 39.75 18.96
C GLY A 620 -9.56 38.83 17.73
N GLY A 621 -8.47 38.05 17.64
CA GLY A 621 -8.21 37.10 16.54
C GLY A 621 -7.94 35.67 17.00
N ALA A 622 -7.73 34.76 16.04
CA ALA A 622 -7.33 33.38 16.33
C ALA A 622 -5.94 33.33 17.00
N PRO A 623 -5.63 32.32 17.83
CA PRO A 623 -4.30 32.17 18.44
C PRO A 623 -3.22 31.98 17.36
N HIS A 624 -2.08 32.64 17.53
CA HIS A 624 -0.96 32.56 16.59
C HIS A 624 0.22 31.80 17.20
N LEU A 625 0.67 30.73 16.53
CA LEU A 625 1.94 30.09 16.87
C LEU A 625 3.06 30.96 16.30
N ILE A 626 3.80 31.60 17.20
CA ILE A 626 4.86 32.55 16.86
C ILE A 626 6.14 31.82 16.53
N THR A 627 6.50 30.86 17.38
CA THR A 627 7.75 30.12 17.24
C THR A 627 7.53 28.66 17.61
N PHE A 628 8.30 27.80 16.95
CA PHE A 628 8.25 26.37 17.12
C PHE A 628 9.67 25.79 16.91
N PRO A 629 10.03 24.67 17.56
CA PRO A 629 11.37 24.11 17.46
C PRO A 629 11.81 23.79 16.03
N SER A 630 13.05 24.15 15.68
CA SER A 630 13.61 24.04 14.32
C SER A 630 14.13 22.64 13.96
N GLY A 631 14.28 21.74 14.94
CA GLY A 631 14.96 20.44 14.78
C GLY A 631 14.04 19.23 14.57
N ILE A 632 13.27 19.17 13.49
CA ILE A 632 12.35 18.03 13.22
C ILE A 632 13.11 16.71 12.94
N MET A 633 14.37 16.75 12.50
CA MET A 633 15.15 15.53 12.20
C MET A 633 15.70 14.77 13.42
N GLY A 634 15.78 15.40 14.60
CA GLY A 634 16.24 14.76 15.84
C GLY A 634 15.25 14.83 17.01
N ALA A 635 14.34 15.81 16.99
CA ALA A 635 13.33 16.06 18.03
C ALA A 635 11.89 15.77 17.54
N GLY A 636 11.71 15.08 16.41
CA GLY A 636 10.41 14.87 15.78
C GLY A 636 9.32 14.33 16.72
N ALA A 637 9.65 13.42 17.64
CA ALA A 637 8.70 12.92 18.64
C ALA A 637 8.27 14.00 19.65
N VAL A 638 9.20 14.84 20.13
CA VAL A 638 8.90 15.93 21.08
C VAL A 638 8.11 17.05 20.40
N ALA A 639 8.42 17.36 19.14
CA ALA A 639 7.66 18.31 18.34
C ALA A 639 6.23 17.82 18.10
N ASP A 640 6.05 16.54 17.75
CA ASP A 640 4.73 15.92 17.59
C ASP A 640 3.94 15.96 18.93
N ASP A 641 4.57 15.64 20.06
CA ASP A 641 3.99 15.75 21.41
C ASP A 641 3.56 17.20 21.73
N MET A 642 4.44 18.17 21.47
CA MET A 642 4.21 19.59 21.75
C MET A 642 3.06 20.16 20.92
N PHE A 643 3.00 19.83 19.63
CA PHE A 643 1.91 20.30 18.77
C PHE A 643 0.57 19.65 19.14
N ALA A 644 0.56 18.35 19.49
CA ALA A 644 -0.64 17.69 20.00
C ALA A 644 -1.17 18.38 21.26
N ARG A 645 -0.28 18.76 22.18
CA ARG A 645 -0.65 19.57 23.36
C ARG A 645 -1.23 20.92 22.99
N ILE A 646 -0.59 21.64 22.05
CA ILE A 646 -1.07 22.93 21.55
C ILE A 646 -2.47 22.79 20.95
N THR A 647 -2.72 21.76 20.12
CA THR A 647 -4.04 21.52 19.51
C THR A 647 -5.12 21.21 20.54
N LYS A 648 -4.78 20.54 21.65
CA LYS A 648 -5.72 20.30 22.75
C LYS A 648 -6.11 21.60 23.45
N ASP A 649 -5.15 22.50 23.64
CA ASP A 649 -5.38 23.78 24.31
C ASP A 649 -6.03 24.83 23.38
N PHE A 650 -5.80 24.71 22.07
CA PHE A 650 -6.25 25.66 21.05
C PHE A 650 -6.95 24.93 19.89
N PRO A 651 -8.29 24.86 19.89
CA PRO A 651 -9.08 24.28 18.79
C PRO A 651 -8.99 25.04 17.47
N GLN A 652 -8.50 26.28 17.51
CA GLN A 652 -8.17 27.11 16.35
C GLN A 652 -6.73 27.60 16.52
N LEU A 653 -5.94 27.58 15.44
CA LEU A 653 -4.56 28.06 15.46
C LEU A 653 -4.14 28.52 14.07
N VAL A 654 -3.31 29.55 14.03
CA VAL A 654 -2.74 30.12 12.82
C VAL A 654 -1.23 30.23 12.97
N TRP A 655 -0.49 29.99 11.89
CA TRP A 655 0.97 30.10 11.91
C TRP A 655 1.52 30.37 10.52
N ASN A 656 2.70 30.99 10.48
CA ASN A 656 3.39 31.36 9.25
C ASN A 656 4.70 30.60 9.18
N VAL A 657 5.01 30.05 8.00
CA VAL A 657 6.24 29.32 7.72
C VAL A 657 6.81 29.86 6.41
N ARG A 658 8.13 29.97 6.29
CA ARG A 658 8.73 30.37 5.01
C ARG A 658 8.55 29.26 3.98
N ASP A 659 8.46 29.62 2.70
CA ASP A 659 8.34 28.63 1.63
C ASP A 659 9.60 27.78 1.40
N ASP A 660 10.74 28.24 1.92
CA ASP A 660 12.04 27.56 1.96
C ASP A 660 12.35 26.83 3.29
N ASP A 661 11.41 26.82 4.24
CA ASP A 661 11.60 26.17 5.55
C ASP A 661 11.42 24.64 5.43
N ASP A 662 12.42 23.87 5.90
CA ASP A 662 12.41 22.41 5.90
C ASP A 662 11.21 21.78 6.64
N ARG A 663 10.52 22.55 7.49
CA ARG A 663 9.37 22.12 8.29
C ARG A 663 8.03 22.35 7.60
N LEU A 664 8.00 23.04 6.45
CA LEU A 664 6.77 23.43 5.78
C LEU A 664 5.84 22.25 5.52
N GLU A 665 6.38 21.12 5.08
CA GLU A 665 5.60 19.89 4.84
C GLU A 665 5.02 19.32 6.14
N TRP A 666 5.81 19.31 7.22
CA TRP A 666 5.36 18.83 8.53
C TRP A 666 4.21 19.66 9.08
N PHE A 667 4.26 20.98 8.89
CA PHE A 667 3.20 21.90 9.26
C PHE A 667 1.98 21.78 8.34
N SER A 668 2.20 21.67 7.02
CA SER A 668 1.13 21.57 6.02
C SER A 668 0.26 20.34 6.26
N ALA A 669 0.86 19.21 6.65
CA ALA A 669 0.14 17.99 7.01
C ALA A 669 -0.81 18.14 8.22
N ARG A 670 -0.66 19.21 9.01
CA ARG A 670 -1.45 19.48 10.23
C ARG A 670 -2.42 20.65 10.07
N ALA A 671 -2.44 21.30 8.91
CA ALA A 671 -3.32 22.40 8.61
C ALA A 671 -4.60 21.92 7.91
N THR A 672 -5.73 22.60 8.15
CA THR A 672 -6.95 22.43 7.35
C THR A 672 -7.04 23.44 6.22
N GLY A 673 -6.22 24.49 6.25
CA GLY A 673 -6.14 25.49 5.19
C GLY A 673 -4.75 26.10 5.06
N ARG A 674 -4.47 26.58 3.85
CA ARG A 674 -3.17 27.11 3.43
C ARG A 674 -3.37 28.30 2.51
N PHE A 675 -2.54 29.33 2.67
CA PHE A 675 -2.44 30.47 1.76
C PHE A 675 -0.97 30.86 1.58
N GLN A 676 -0.54 31.10 0.35
CA GLN A 676 0.85 31.41 0.03
C GLN A 676 0.95 32.78 -0.63
N HIS A 677 1.83 33.64 -0.10
CA HIS A 677 2.09 34.97 -0.65
C HIS A 677 3.47 35.47 -0.20
N GLY A 678 4.23 36.09 -1.11
CA GLY A 678 5.47 36.80 -0.77
C GLY A 678 6.60 35.96 -0.14
N GLY A 679 6.75 34.68 -0.51
CA GLY A 679 7.77 33.80 0.07
C GLY A 679 7.37 33.15 1.41
N TRP A 680 6.12 33.37 1.84
CA TRP A 680 5.58 32.82 3.07
C TRP A 680 4.34 31.97 2.80
N VAL A 681 4.16 30.95 3.64
CA VAL A 681 3.00 30.09 3.66
C VAL A 681 2.32 30.25 5.02
N MET A 682 1.13 30.84 4.98
CA MET A 682 0.21 30.87 6.10
C MET A 682 -0.58 29.57 6.14
N LEU A 683 -0.68 29.00 7.34
CA LEU A 683 -1.35 27.75 7.62
C LEU A 683 -2.28 27.93 8.82
N TRP A 684 -3.39 27.21 8.83
CA TRP A 684 -4.34 27.26 9.94
C TRP A 684 -5.12 25.95 10.09
N TYR A 685 -5.69 25.75 11.28
CA TYR A 685 -6.79 24.82 11.49
C TYR A 685 -7.91 25.42 12.32
N GLY A 686 -9.11 24.84 12.19
CA GLY A 686 -10.28 25.18 13.01
C GLY A 686 -11.01 26.48 12.62
N LEU A 687 -10.52 27.21 11.63
CA LEU A 687 -11.18 28.42 11.12
C LEU A 687 -12.30 28.10 10.13
N ASN A 688 -13.38 28.87 10.20
CA ASN A 688 -14.43 28.86 9.18
C ASN A 688 -14.03 29.70 7.95
N GLN A 689 -14.82 29.62 6.86
CA GLN A 689 -14.51 30.32 5.61
C GLN A 689 -14.45 31.86 5.75
N GLN A 690 -15.27 32.46 6.62
CA GLN A 690 -15.27 33.91 6.82
C GLN A 690 -14.04 34.36 7.62
N GLU A 691 -13.70 33.63 8.68
CA GLU A 691 -12.50 33.86 9.48
C GLU A 691 -11.23 33.72 8.62
N ALA A 692 -11.13 32.64 7.84
CA ALA A 692 -10.02 32.42 6.93
C ALA A 692 -9.91 33.54 5.89
N ARG A 693 -11.04 34.01 5.33
CA ARG A 693 -11.04 35.11 4.35
C ARG A 693 -10.55 36.43 4.96
N GLN A 694 -11.01 36.78 6.16
CA GLN A 694 -10.55 37.99 6.86
C GLN A 694 -9.05 37.92 7.14
N LEU A 695 -8.57 36.74 7.53
CA LEU A 695 -7.17 36.52 7.85
C LEU A 695 -6.28 36.60 6.60
N ILE A 696 -6.72 36.05 5.47
CA ILE A 696 -6.03 36.16 4.18
C ILE A 696 -5.96 37.61 3.69
N LEU A 697 -7.05 38.38 3.84
CA LEU A 697 -7.06 39.79 3.45
C LEU A 697 -6.11 40.63 4.32
N GLY A 698 -6.13 40.43 5.64
CA GLY A 698 -5.20 41.09 6.57
C GLY A 698 -3.73 40.74 6.30
N PHE A 699 -3.45 39.53 5.82
CA PHE A 699 -2.09 39.12 5.45
C PHE A 699 -1.52 39.89 4.27
N GLN A 700 -2.36 40.32 3.33
CA GLN A 700 -1.93 41.10 2.16
C GLN A 700 -1.55 42.54 2.56
N ASP A 701 -2.24 43.11 3.56
CA ASP A 701 -2.07 44.51 3.97
C ASP A 701 -0.92 44.71 4.98
N GLY A 702 -0.70 43.78 5.91
CA GLY A 702 0.30 43.93 6.98
C GLY A 702 1.75 43.59 6.61
N TYR A 703 2.02 43.03 5.42
CA TYR A 703 3.35 42.50 5.10
C TYR A 703 4.32 43.53 4.51
N GLN A 704 3.86 44.71 4.11
CA GLN A 704 4.75 45.77 3.59
C GLN A 704 5.60 46.44 4.67
N SER A 705 5.32 46.23 5.97
CA SER A 705 5.96 46.98 7.06
C SER A 705 6.99 46.19 7.90
N ASP A 706 6.85 44.87 8.11
CA ASP A 706 7.61 44.19 9.18
C ASP A 706 7.89 42.68 8.96
N GLY A 707 7.64 42.14 7.76
CA GLY A 707 8.25 40.89 7.28
C GLY A 707 7.81 39.56 7.94
N VAL A 708 7.04 39.59 9.04
CA VAL A 708 6.51 38.40 9.73
C VAL A 708 4.96 38.38 9.78
N GLY A 709 4.31 39.50 9.46
CA GLY A 709 2.85 39.67 9.47
C GLY A 709 2.23 39.71 10.87
N LEU A 710 3.02 40.04 11.88
CA LEU A 710 2.64 40.00 13.30
C LEU A 710 2.01 41.30 13.83
N GLU A 711 2.16 42.44 13.13
CA GLU A 711 1.53 43.72 13.53
C GLU A 711 0.02 43.82 13.22
N THR A 712 -0.57 42.86 12.52
CA THR A 712 -2.00 42.87 12.15
C THR A 712 -2.98 42.79 13.33
N ALA A 713 -2.49 42.57 14.56
CA ALA A 713 -3.32 42.66 15.76
C ALA A 713 -3.64 44.11 16.21
N GLU A 714 -3.03 45.15 15.61
CA GLU A 714 -3.23 46.55 15.99
C GLU A 714 -3.63 47.49 14.84
N VAL A 715 -4.52 47.08 13.91
CA VAL A 715 -5.12 48.01 12.93
C VAL A 715 -6.53 47.47 12.57
N GLN A 716 -7.69 48.04 12.92
CA GLN A 716 -8.13 49.40 13.20
C GLN A 716 -9.18 49.39 14.32
N GLY A 717 -9.06 50.31 15.28
CA GLY A 717 -10.25 50.86 15.90
C GLY A 717 -11.07 51.52 14.79
N LEU A 718 -12.25 50.98 14.49
CA LEU A 718 -13.28 51.69 13.73
C LEU A 718 -13.44 53.05 14.38
N ALA A 719 -12.92 54.05 13.68
CA ALA A 719 -13.05 55.43 14.04
C ALA A 719 -14.53 55.72 14.27
N ALA A 720 -14.78 56.33 15.43
CA ALA A 720 -15.84 57.30 15.58
C ALA A 720 -16.06 58.06 14.25
N GLN A 721 -17.33 58.09 13.81
CA GLN A 721 -17.88 58.84 12.67
C GLN A 721 -17.79 58.18 11.27
N ALA A 722 -18.75 57.30 10.99
CA ALA A 722 -19.61 57.34 9.79
C ALA A 722 -20.89 56.53 10.04
#